data_AF-A0A8T0VR80-F1
#
_entry.id   AF-A0A8T0VR80-F1
#
_cell.length_a   1.000
_cell.length_b   1.000
_cell.length_c   1.000
_cell.angle_alpha   90.00
_cell.angle_beta   90.00
_cell.angle_gamma   90.00
#
_symmetry.space_group_name_H-M   'P 1'
#
loop_
_entity.id
_entity.type
_entity.pdbx_description
1 polymer ?
#
loop_
_entity_poly.entity_id
_entity_poly.type
_entity_poly.pdbx_seq_one_letter_code
_entity_poly.pdbx_strand_id
1 'polypeptide(L)'
;MYRAAASTLRHSLRRLPSSSAAATRPLAGAARFLATSSERRLPAPTSSRLLGTAAARRSCSGAAVTERPASAWRGLAAMADGNSRFGHVLTSLPKPGGGEYGKYYSLPALNDPRIERLPYSIRYLLESAIRNCDGFQITEKDVENIIDWENTAPKLVEIPFKPARVLLQDFTGVPAIVDLASMRDAMARLGDDPGKIDPLIPVDLVIDHSVQADVVRSENALQANMQLEFDRNKERFAFLRWGSMAFNNMLIVPPGSGIVHQVNLEYLGRVVFNTNGILYPDSVLGTDSHTTMIDGMGVTGWGVGGIEAEATMLGQPMSMVLPSVVGFKLSGKLRDGVTATDLVLTVTQILRKHGVVGKFVEFYGEGMSELAVANRATIANMSPEYGATMGFFPVDHVTLEYLKLTGRSDEKVEMVEAYLRANNMFVDYNETQTERVYSSYLELDLADVEPCVSGPKRPHDCVALKDMKADWHACLSNKVGFKGFGVPKEQHDKVVKFSFHGKPAEIRHGSVVIAAITSCTNTSNPSVMLGAGLVAKKACELGLEVNPWIKTSLAPGSGAVTKYLQKSGLQKYLDNLGFNLIGYGCTTCIGNSGELDEDVAKAITDNDIIAAAVLSGNRNFEGRIHALVRANYLASPPLVVAYALAGTVDIDFEKEPIGKGRDGNDVYFKDIWPSNEEIAEVEQSSVLPDMFRSTYEAITQGNPMWNQLSVPKEKRFPWDPNSTYIFIILHSSRI
;
A
#
# COMPACT_ATOMS: atom_id res chain seq x y z
N MET A 1 3.32 -36.26 2.99
CA MET A 1 2.70 -37.33 3.80
C MET A 1 1.60 -36.76 4.70
N TYR A 2 0.42 -36.48 4.14
CA TYR A 2 -0.74 -36.01 4.92
C TYR A 2 -2.00 -36.73 4.44
N ARG A 3 -2.30 -37.87 5.06
CA ARG A 3 -3.62 -38.52 5.11
C ARG A 3 -3.61 -39.47 6.31
N ALA A 4 -4.11 -39.02 7.46
CA ALA A 4 -4.70 -39.86 8.51
C ALA A 4 -5.12 -38.99 9.70
N ALA A 5 -6.39 -38.59 9.76
CA ALA A 5 -7.07 -38.25 11.01
C ALA A 5 -8.58 -38.11 10.77
N ALA A 6 -9.25 -39.22 10.47
CA ALA A 6 -10.71 -39.30 10.52
C ALA A 6 -11.15 -40.74 10.78
N SER A 7 -11.19 -41.14 12.05
CA SER A 7 -12.17 -42.06 12.63
C SER A 7 -11.66 -42.58 13.97
N THR A 8 -12.30 -42.21 15.08
CA THR A 8 -12.81 -43.13 16.13
C THR A 8 -13.29 -42.33 17.33
N LEU A 9 -14.56 -42.51 17.71
CA LEU A 9 -15.06 -42.84 19.06
C LEU A 9 -16.51 -42.36 19.24
N ARG A 10 -17.45 -43.27 18.94
CA ARG A 10 -18.76 -43.34 19.59
C ARG A 10 -18.66 -44.34 20.74
N HIS A 11 -19.00 -43.89 21.94
CA HIS A 11 -19.63 -44.61 23.07
C HIS A 11 -19.06 -44.17 24.42
N SER A 12 -19.84 -43.43 25.21
CA SER A 12 -20.44 -43.98 26.43
C SER A 12 -21.33 -42.93 27.10
N LEU A 13 -22.59 -43.29 27.28
CA LEU A 13 -23.55 -42.61 28.15
C LEU A 13 -23.47 -43.29 29.52
N ARG A 14 -23.25 -42.52 30.60
CA ARG A 14 -23.63 -42.93 31.96
C ARG A 14 -24.33 -41.78 32.68
N ARG A 15 -25.48 -42.16 33.25
CA ARG A 15 -26.43 -41.39 34.07
C ARG A 15 -25.81 -40.97 35.40
N LEU A 16 -26.36 -39.91 36.02
CA LEU A 16 -26.83 -39.82 37.43
C LEU A 16 -27.43 -38.40 37.70
N PRO A 17 -28.22 -38.16 38.78
CA PRO A 17 -29.64 -37.79 38.65
C PRO A 17 -30.02 -36.37 39.11
N SER A 18 -31.30 -36.09 38.87
CA SER A 18 -32.10 -34.90 39.16
C SER A 18 -32.29 -34.54 40.65
N SER A 19 -32.34 -33.23 40.94
CA SER A 19 -33.24 -32.65 41.95
C SER A 19 -33.68 -31.24 41.56
N SER A 20 -34.97 -30.98 41.78
CA SER A 20 -35.81 -29.85 41.34
C SER A 20 -35.97 -28.74 42.39
N ALA A 21 -36.16 -27.49 41.93
CA ALA A 21 -37.14 -26.47 42.40
C ALA A 21 -36.68 -25.06 41.91
N ALA A 22 -37.27 -24.47 40.86
CA ALA A 22 -38.51 -23.67 40.82
C ALA A 22 -38.36 -22.21 41.29
N ALA A 23 -38.33 -21.24 40.36
CA ALA A 23 -39.29 -20.10 40.28
C ALA A 23 -38.90 -19.02 39.23
N THR A 24 -39.88 -18.71 38.37
CA THR A 24 -40.24 -17.40 37.75
C THR A 24 -39.35 -16.66 36.70
N ARG A 25 -39.97 -16.39 35.53
CA ARG A 25 -39.60 -15.64 34.30
C ARG A 25 -39.49 -14.09 34.50
N PRO A 26 -39.14 -13.23 33.49
CA PRO A 26 -38.79 -13.47 32.06
C PRO A 26 -37.47 -12.81 31.56
N LEU A 27 -36.95 -13.32 30.44
CA LEU A 27 -35.84 -12.73 29.66
C LEU A 27 -36.39 -12.13 28.35
N ALA A 28 -36.06 -10.85 28.13
CA ALA A 28 -36.18 -10.17 26.84
C ALA A 28 -34.95 -10.45 25.97
N GLY A 29 -35.16 -10.48 24.66
CA GLY A 29 -34.31 -11.11 23.67
C GLY A 29 -32.98 -10.40 23.35
N ALA A 30 -32.00 -11.22 22.99
CA ALA A 30 -30.85 -10.85 22.18
C ALA A 30 -30.58 -12.02 21.20
N ALA A 31 -31.03 -11.84 19.96
CA ALA A 31 -30.79 -12.77 18.87
C ALA A 31 -29.36 -12.60 18.33
N ARG A 32 -28.63 -13.72 18.25
CA ARG A 32 -27.36 -13.86 17.52
C ARG A 32 -27.63 -13.77 16.02
N PHE A 33 -26.95 -12.86 15.33
CA PHE A 33 -26.86 -12.86 13.87
C PHE A 33 -25.68 -13.73 13.43
N LEU A 34 -25.99 -14.87 12.81
CA LEU A 34 -25.10 -15.63 11.94
C LEU A 34 -25.50 -15.28 10.50
N ALA A 35 -24.58 -14.67 9.76
CA ALA A 35 -24.76 -14.39 8.34
C ALA A 35 -24.67 -15.70 7.54
N THR A 36 -25.78 -16.10 6.93
CA THR A 36 -25.82 -17.09 5.86
C THR A 36 -26.31 -16.41 4.59
N SER A 37 -25.62 -16.74 3.50
CA SER A 37 -25.88 -16.31 2.12
C SER A 37 -27.32 -16.64 1.70
N SER A 38 -28.01 -15.68 1.06
CA SER A 38 -29.28 -15.94 0.41
C SER A 38 -29.20 -15.60 -1.07
N GLU A 39 -29.27 -16.65 -1.89
CA GLU A 39 -29.64 -16.59 -3.30
C GLU A 39 -31.10 -16.13 -3.41
N ARG A 40 -31.38 -15.09 -4.20
CA ARG A 40 -32.75 -14.68 -4.53
C ARG A 40 -33.28 -15.53 -5.70
N ARG A 41 -34.29 -16.36 -5.43
CA ARG A 41 -35.22 -16.89 -6.44
C ARG A 41 -36.41 -15.93 -6.60
N LEU A 42 -36.73 -15.60 -7.85
CA LEU A 42 -37.97 -14.90 -8.24
C LEU A 42 -39.16 -15.88 -8.30
N PRO A 43 -40.41 -15.44 -8.06
CA PRO A 43 -41.58 -16.32 -8.08
C PRO A 43 -42.22 -16.39 -9.48
N ALA A 44 -42.75 -17.58 -9.81
CA ALA A 44 -43.59 -17.81 -10.99
C ALA A 44 -45.09 -17.60 -10.66
N PRO A 45 -45.94 -17.18 -11.63
CA PRO A 45 -47.38 -17.14 -11.46
C PRO A 45 -48.09 -18.39 -12.02
N THR A 46 -49.25 -18.71 -11.45
CA THR A 46 -50.09 -19.89 -11.75
C THR A 46 -51.36 -19.56 -12.55
N SER A 47 -51.73 -20.54 -13.41
CA SER A 47 -53.06 -20.86 -13.99
C SER A 47 -53.62 -19.97 -15.11
N SER A 48 -54.40 -20.42 -16.11
CA SER A 48 -54.71 -21.71 -16.76
C SER A 48 -55.79 -21.43 -17.84
N ARG A 49 -55.71 -22.04 -19.04
CA ARG A 49 -56.82 -22.47 -19.96
C ARG A 49 -56.19 -23.00 -21.28
N LEU A 50 -56.26 -24.32 -21.57
CA LEU A 50 -57.20 -25.01 -22.52
C LEU A 50 -57.10 -24.45 -23.96
N LEU A 51 -56.84 -25.18 -25.07
CA LEU A 51 -57.04 -26.56 -25.54
C LEU A 51 -56.17 -26.76 -26.81
N GLY A 52 -55.89 -28.01 -27.21
CA GLY A 52 -55.70 -28.34 -28.64
C GLY A 52 -54.47 -29.18 -29.01
N THR A 53 -54.69 -30.48 -29.15
CA THR A 53 -53.82 -31.55 -29.65
C THR A 53 -53.30 -31.38 -31.08
N ALA A 54 -52.05 -31.78 -31.36
CA ALA A 54 -51.69 -32.72 -32.45
C ALA A 54 -50.17 -32.98 -32.49
N ALA A 55 -49.81 -34.26 -32.45
CA ALA A 55 -48.45 -34.74 -32.65
C ALA A 55 -48.13 -34.83 -34.15
N ALA A 56 -46.93 -34.39 -34.57
CA ALA A 56 -46.33 -34.78 -35.83
C ALA A 56 -44.81 -34.86 -35.70
N ARG A 57 -44.29 -36.09 -35.81
CA ARG A 57 -42.87 -36.37 -36.05
C ARG A 57 -42.49 -35.82 -37.42
N ARG A 58 -41.46 -34.98 -37.50
CA ARG A 58 -40.67 -34.78 -38.73
C ARG A 58 -39.19 -34.67 -38.39
N SER A 59 -38.43 -35.51 -39.08
CA SER A 59 -36.98 -35.52 -39.22
C SER A 59 -36.46 -34.18 -39.73
N CYS A 60 -35.45 -33.62 -39.08
CA CYS A 60 -34.62 -32.57 -39.67
C CYS A 60 -33.32 -33.19 -40.20
N SER A 61 -33.34 -33.42 -41.51
CA SER A 61 -32.16 -33.43 -42.37
C SER A 61 -31.44 -32.07 -42.31
N GLY A 62 -30.11 -32.11 -42.49
CA GLY A 62 -29.20 -31.00 -42.28
C GLY A 62 -29.59 -29.69 -42.97
N ALA A 63 -29.29 -28.60 -42.27
CA ALA A 63 -29.13 -27.27 -42.84
C ALA A 63 -27.71 -26.82 -42.51
N ALA A 64 -26.96 -26.51 -43.56
CA ALA A 64 -25.57 -26.08 -43.53
C ALA A 64 -25.40 -24.84 -42.65
N VAL A 65 -24.43 -24.90 -41.74
CA VAL A 65 -23.84 -23.72 -41.11
C VAL A 65 -23.07 -23.02 -42.22
N THR A 66 -23.59 -21.90 -42.72
CA THR A 66 -22.82 -21.01 -43.58
C THR A 66 -21.66 -20.44 -42.76
N GLU A 67 -20.46 -20.91 -43.06
CA GLU A 67 -19.20 -20.30 -42.63
C GLU A 67 -19.22 -18.81 -43.01
N ARG A 68 -19.26 -17.93 -42.00
CA ARG A 68 -18.83 -16.55 -42.22
C ARG A 68 -17.31 -16.58 -42.34
N PRO A 69 -16.72 -16.04 -43.42
CA PRO A 69 -15.30 -16.14 -43.65
C PRO A 69 -14.53 -15.41 -42.53
N ALA A 70 -13.44 -16.02 -42.09
CA ALA A 70 -12.45 -15.53 -41.12
C ALA A 70 -11.73 -14.22 -41.56
N SER A 71 -12.27 -13.50 -42.54
CA SER A 71 -11.78 -12.21 -43.04
C SER A 71 -12.33 -11.01 -42.27
N ALA A 72 -13.34 -11.18 -41.40
CA ALA A 72 -13.86 -10.12 -40.54
C ALA A 72 -13.01 -9.85 -39.27
N TRP A 73 -12.02 -10.72 -38.98
CA TRP A 73 -11.13 -10.61 -37.81
C TRP A 73 -9.70 -10.17 -38.16
N ARG A 74 -9.46 -9.74 -39.41
CA ARG A 74 -8.13 -9.31 -39.90
C ARG A 74 -8.03 -7.81 -40.17
N GLY A 75 -8.56 -6.99 -39.26
CA GLY A 75 -8.55 -5.52 -39.39
C GLY A 75 -8.16 -4.73 -38.14
N LEU A 76 -7.63 -5.35 -37.08
CA LEU A 76 -7.51 -4.67 -35.76
C LEU A 76 -6.09 -4.64 -35.16
N ALA A 77 -5.07 -4.94 -35.97
CA ALA A 77 -3.67 -4.78 -35.57
C ALA A 77 -2.89 -3.99 -36.64
N ALA A 78 -3.35 -2.77 -36.91
CA ALA A 78 -2.62 -1.68 -37.55
C ALA A 78 -3.57 -0.47 -37.72
N MET A 79 -3.80 0.28 -36.65
CA MET A 79 -4.18 1.70 -36.74
C MET A 79 -3.21 2.54 -35.92
N ALA A 80 -1.92 2.32 -36.16
CA ALA A 80 -0.95 3.40 -36.07
C ALA A 80 -0.98 4.10 -37.44
N ASP A 81 -1.90 5.07 -37.56
CA ASP A 81 -1.87 6.24 -38.46
C ASP A 81 -3.31 6.70 -38.77
N GLY A 82 -3.72 7.82 -38.17
CA GLY A 82 -4.55 8.80 -38.90
C GLY A 82 -5.98 9.09 -38.45
N ASN A 83 -6.57 8.49 -37.41
CA ASN A 83 -7.88 8.98 -36.93
C ASN A 83 -8.22 8.59 -35.47
N SER A 84 -7.47 9.12 -34.49
CA SER A 84 -8.08 9.31 -33.17
C SER A 84 -9.30 10.20 -33.37
N ARG A 85 -10.45 9.82 -32.79
CA ARG A 85 -11.69 10.61 -32.84
C ARG A 85 -11.50 12.04 -32.30
N PHE A 86 -10.48 12.20 -31.45
CA PHE A 86 -10.03 13.47 -30.88
C PHE A 86 -8.70 13.96 -31.49
N GLY A 87 -8.35 13.53 -32.71
CA GLY A 87 -7.12 13.96 -33.39
C GLY A 87 -7.04 15.48 -33.64
N HIS A 88 -8.17 16.19 -33.63
CA HIS A 88 -8.24 17.64 -33.79
C HIS A 88 -7.71 18.43 -32.57
N VAL A 89 -7.61 17.81 -31.38
CA VAL A 89 -6.98 18.42 -30.19
C VAL A 89 -5.55 17.94 -29.95
N LEU A 90 -5.00 17.11 -30.84
CA LEU A 90 -3.61 16.69 -30.78
C LEU A 90 -2.71 17.84 -31.26
N THR A 91 -1.85 18.34 -30.37
CA THR A 91 -0.95 19.46 -30.65
C THR A 91 0.46 19.18 -30.15
N SER A 92 1.43 19.98 -30.58
CA SER A 92 2.83 19.88 -30.17
C SER A 92 3.10 20.68 -28.90
N LEU A 93 3.94 20.15 -28.01
CA LEU A 93 4.45 20.85 -26.83
C LEU A 93 5.82 21.45 -27.14
N PRO A 94 5.95 22.79 -27.24
CA PRO A 94 7.21 23.44 -27.57
C PRO A 94 8.24 23.28 -26.43
N LYS A 95 9.52 23.16 -26.80
CA LYS A 95 10.65 23.12 -25.86
C LYS A 95 11.31 24.50 -25.74
N PRO A 96 11.62 24.99 -24.52
CA PRO A 96 12.44 26.18 -24.34
C PRO A 96 13.77 26.08 -25.09
N GLY A 97 14.12 27.10 -25.88
CA GLY A 97 15.35 27.09 -26.70
C GLY A 97 15.21 26.46 -28.09
N GLY A 98 14.02 26.01 -28.48
CA GLY A 98 13.70 25.51 -29.82
C GLY A 98 13.50 23.99 -29.88
N GLY A 99 12.64 23.54 -30.79
CA GLY A 99 12.19 22.15 -30.91
C GLY A 99 10.92 21.87 -30.09
N GLU A 100 10.59 20.59 -29.95
CA GLU A 100 9.38 20.12 -29.28
C GLU A 100 9.72 18.95 -28.34
N TYR A 101 9.06 18.86 -27.20
CA TYR A 101 9.18 17.69 -26.32
C TYR A 101 8.43 16.47 -26.87
N GLY A 102 7.31 16.72 -27.56
CA GLY A 102 6.40 15.71 -28.09
C GLY A 102 5.02 16.29 -28.36
N LYS A 103 4.09 15.46 -28.82
CA LYS A 103 2.68 15.81 -29.01
C LYS A 103 1.82 15.38 -27.83
N TYR A 104 0.72 16.08 -27.58
CA TYR A 104 -0.25 15.73 -26.56
C TYR A 104 -1.67 16.11 -26.97
N TYR A 105 -2.65 15.43 -26.37
CA TYR A 105 -4.05 15.82 -26.49
C TYR A 105 -4.32 16.99 -25.53
N SER A 106 -4.59 18.17 -26.10
CA SER A 106 -4.84 19.39 -25.33
C SER A 106 -6.28 19.40 -24.81
N LEU A 107 -6.46 19.29 -23.49
CA LEU A 107 -7.78 19.43 -22.87
C LEU A 107 -8.39 20.81 -23.11
N PRO A 108 -7.64 21.94 -23.00
CA PRO A 108 -8.18 23.26 -23.32
C PRO A 108 -8.70 23.39 -24.76
N ALA A 109 -8.11 22.69 -25.73
CA ALA A 109 -8.54 22.74 -27.12
C ALA A 109 -9.93 22.11 -27.39
N LEU A 110 -10.51 21.40 -26.42
CA LEU A 110 -11.91 20.96 -26.48
C LEU A 110 -12.91 22.13 -26.39
N ASN A 111 -12.48 23.30 -25.88
CA ASN A 111 -13.31 24.49 -25.71
C ASN A 111 -14.60 24.25 -24.90
N ASP A 112 -14.53 23.39 -23.88
CA ASP A 112 -15.65 23.09 -22.99
C ASP A 112 -15.41 23.67 -21.58
N PRO A 113 -16.23 24.63 -21.12
CA PRO A 113 -16.04 25.28 -19.82
C PRO A 113 -16.24 24.33 -18.63
N ARG A 114 -16.85 23.15 -18.81
CA ARG A 114 -17.01 22.15 -17.74
C ARG A 114 -15.65 21.61 -17.28
N ILE A 115 -14.68 21.52 -18.18
CA ILE A 115 -13.34 20.96 -17.91
C ILE A 115 -12.61 21.78 -16.84
N GLU A 116 -12.76 23.11 -16.85
CA GLU A 116 -12.09 24.01 -15.90
C GLU A 116 -12.55 23.78 -14.46
N ARG A 117 -13.76 23.27 -14.26
CA ARG A 117 -14.38 23.00 -12.95
C ARG A 117 -14.09 21.60 -12.42
N LEU A 118 -13.61 20.69 -13.28
CA LEU A 118 -13.32 19.31 -12.90
C LEU A 118 -12.19 19.25 -11.85
N PRO A 119 -12.32 18.36 -10.85
CA PRO A 119 -11.19 17.94 -10.02
C PRO A 119 -10.02 17.48 -10.87
N TYR A 120 -8.79 17.72 -10.42
CA TYR A 120 -7.59 17.32 -11.15
C TYR A 120 -7.55 15.81 -11.42
N SER A 121 -7.93 15.02 -10.43
CA SER A 121 -8.06 13.57 -10.53
C SER A 121 -8.98 13.12 -11.68
N ILE A 122 -10.06 13.85 -11.96
CA ILE A 122 -10.98 13.55 -13.07
C ILE A 122 -10.39 13.97 -14.41
N ARG A 123 -9.56 15.02 -14.46
CA ARG A 123 -8.85 15.40 -15.71
C ARG A 123 -7.89 14.31 -16.19
N TYR A 124 -7.30 13.53 -15.27
CA TYR A 124 -6.45 12.39 -15.62
C TYR A 124 -7.28 11.26 -16.27
N LEU A 125 -8.48 10.97 -15.75
CA LEU A 125 -9.40 10.02 -16.37
C LEU A 125 -9.84 10.51 -17.76
N LEU A 126 -10.13 11.81 -17.88
CA LEU A 126 -10.52 12.45 -19.13
C LEU A 126 -9.42 12.34 -20.21
N GLU A 127 -8.18 12.66 -19.85
CA GLU A 127 -7.03 12.54 -20.77
C GLU A 127 -6.86 11.10 -21.26
N SER A 128 -6.93 10.12 -20.35
CA SER A 128 -6.82 8.71 -20.71
C SER A 128 -7.92 8.30 -21.69
N ALA A 129 -9.16 8.70 -21.44
CA ALA A 129 -10.28 8.40 -22.34
C ALA A 129 -10.11 9.04 -23.73
N ILE A 130 -9.71 10.32 -23.79
CA ILE A 130 -9.49 11.04 -25.06
C ILE A 130 -8.39 10.38 -25.89
N ARG A 131 -7.24 10.13 -25.27
CA ARG A 131 -6.06 9.57 -25.96
C ARG A 131 -6.32 8.17 -26.48
N ASN A 132 -7.13 7.39 -25.78
CA ASN A 132 -7.43 5.99 -26.11
C ASN A 132 -8.80 5.79 -26.78
N CYS A 133 -9.49 6.85 -27.19
CA CYS A 133 -10.80 6.76 -27.83
C CYS A 133 -10.69 6.12 -29.23
N ASP A 134 -11.13 4.86 -29.34
CA ASP A 134 -11.08 4.04 -30.55
C ASP A 134 -12.49 3.80 -31.16
N GLY A 135 -13.55 4.25 -30.47
CA GLY A 135 -14.94 4.02 -30.87
C GLY A 135 -15.42 2.59 -30.61
N PHE A 136 -14.66 1.79 -29.87
CA PHE A 136 -14.98 0.40 -29.53
C PHE A 136 -14.78 0.10 -28.05
N GLN A 137 -13.54 0.04 -27.56
CA GLN A 137 -13.26 -0.14 -26.14
C GLN A 137 -13.51 1.13 -25.34
N ILE A 138 -13.25 2.29 -25.96
CA ILE A 138 -13.51 3.62 -25.40
C ILE A 138 -14.20 4.45 -26.47
N THR A 139 -15.39 4.94 -26.14
CA THR A 139 -16.26 5.68 -27.06
C THR A 139 -16.29 7.16 -26.74
N GLU A 140 -16.74 7.97 -27.69
CA GLU A 140 -16.96 9.41 -27.50
C GLU A 140 -17.98 9.69 -26.37
N LYS A 141 -18.91 8.76 -26.15
CA LYS A 141 -19.86 8.81 -25.03
C LYS A 141 -19.16 8.69 -23.68
N ASP A 142 -18.14 7.85 -23.59
CA ASP A 142 -17.37 7.70 -22.35
C ASP A 142 -16.62 8.99 -22.02
N VAL A 143 -16.05 9.65 -23.03
CA VAL A 143 -15.43 10.97 -22.88
C VAL A 143 -16.45 12.01 -22.41
N GLU A 144 -17.61 12.09 -23.04
CA GLU A 144 -18.68 13.01 -22.63
C GLU A 144 -19.17 12.72 -21.20
N ASN A 145 -19.30 11.45 -20.81
CA ASN A 145 -19.67 11.08 -19.45
C ASN A 145 -18.68 11.62 -18.41
N ILE A 146 -17.38 11.65 -18.73
CA ILE A 146 -16.34 12.18 -17.84
C ILE A 146 -16.35 13.72 -17.83
N ILE A 147 -16.57 14.37 -18.97
CA ILE A 147 -16.71 15.83 -19.03
C ILE A 147 -17.93 16.28 -18.20
N ASP A 148 -19.03 15.55 -18.26
CA ASP A 148 -20.26 15.79 -17.50
C ASP A 148 -20.24 15.21 -16.06
N TRP A 149 -19.05 15.06 -15.48
CA TRP A 149 -18.81 14.39 -14.18
C TRP A 149 -19.77 14.80 -13.06
N GLU A 150 -20.07 16.09 -12.93
CA GLU A 150 -20.96 16.63 -11.89
C GLU A 150 -22.36 15.99 -11.93
N ASN A 151 -22.83 15.62 -13.12
CA ASN A 151 -24.14 15.02 -13.35
C ASN A 151 -24.11 13.49 -13.48
N THR A 152 -22.97 12.92 -13.91
CA THR A 152 -22.82 11.49 -14.21
C THR A 152 -22.28 10.68 -13.03
N ALA A 153 -21.36 11.25 -12.22
CA ALA A 153 -20.81 10.57 -11.05
C ALA A 153 -21.89 10.22 -10.00
N PRO A 154 -22.86 11.10 -9.66
CA PRO A 154 -23.95 10.75 -8.74
C PRO A 154 -24.89 9.66 -9.27
N LYS A 155 -24.92 9.45 -10.60
CA LYS A 155 -25.72 8.41 -11.26
C LYS A 155 -24.99 7.08 -11.36
N LEU A 156 -23.77 6.99 -10.81
CA LEU A 156 -22.93 5.79 -10.82
C LEU A 156 -22.68 5.27 -12.25
N VAL A 157 -22.46 6.19 -13.20
CA VAL A 157 -22.13 5.84 -14.58
C VAL A 157 -20.80 5.09 -14.61
N GLU A 158 -20.76 3.95 -15.31
CA GLU A 158 -19.52 3.22 -15.56
C GLU A 158 -18.73 3.86 -16.71
N ILE A 159 -17.41 3.89 -16.54
CA ILE A 159 -16.46 4.37 -17.54
C ILE A 159 -15.31 3.35 -17.71
N PRO A 160 -14.75 3.23 -18.92
CA PRO A 160 -13.50 2.53 -19.14
C PRO A 160 -12.30 3.40 -18.73
N PHE A 161 -11.29 2.79 -18.10
CA PHE A 161 -10.03 3.44 -17.77
C PHE A 161 -8.84 2.59 -18.24
N LYS A 162 -7.92 3.23 -18.98
CA LYS A 162 -6.64 2.63 -19.39
C LYS A 162 -5.49 3.33 -18.65
N PRO A 163 -4.87 2.70 -17.64
CA PRO A 163 -3.71 3.28 -16.97
C PRO A 163 -2.48 3.26 -17.89
N ALA A 164 -1.47 4.06 -17.53
CA ALA A 164 -0.22 4.13 -18.27
C ALA A 164 0.71 2.93 -18.02
N ARG A 165 0.61 2.29 -16.85
CA ARG A 165 1.46 1.17 -16.43
C ARG A 165 0.83 0.33 -15.32
N VAL A 166 1.45 -0.81 -14.99
CA VAL A 166 1.08 -1.68 -13.87
C VAL A 166 2.26 -1.88 -12.92
N LEU A 167 1.96 -1.97 -11.62
CA LEU A 167 2.93 -2.21 -10.54
C LEU A 167 2.62 -3.52 -9.80
N LEU A 168 3.61 -4.38 -9.63
CA LEU A 168 3.50 -5.64 -8.93
C LEU A 168 4.46 -5.71 -7.75
N GLN A 169 4.14 -6.56 -6.79
CA GLN A 169 5.04 -7.03 -5.74
C GLN A 169 5.09 -8.57 -5.75
N ASP A 170 6.05 -9.23 -5.11
CA ASP A 170 6.31 -10.66 -5.33
C ASP A 170 5.20 -11.63 -4.86
N PHE A 171 4.41 -11.31 -3.83
CA PHE A 171 3.31 -12.17 -3.38
C PHE A 171 2.17 -12.25 -4.40
N THR A 172 1.85 -11.16 -5.08
CA THR A 172 0.80 -11.12 -6.11
C THR A 172 1.36 -11.22 -7.54
N GLY A 173 2.63 -10.90 -7.72
CA GLY A 173 3.33 -10.99 -9.00
C GLY A 173 3.66 -12.43 -9.39
N VAL A 174 3.96 -13.31 -8.41
CA VAL A 174 4.09 -14.75 -8.68
C VAL A 174 2.82 -15.32 -9.32
N PRO A 175 1.62 -15.21 -8.71
CA PRO A 175 0.41 -15.73 -9.35
C PRO A 175 0.10 -15.03 -10.68
N ALA A 176 0.30 -13.71 -10.81
CA ALA A 176 0.06 -13.02 -12.08
C ALA A 176 0.95 -13.53 -13.23
N ILE A 177 2.23 -13.81 -12.95
CA ILE A 177 3.14 -14.39 -13.96
C ILE A 177 2.80 -15.87 -14.22
N VAL A 178 2.30 -16.61 -13.23
CA VAL A 178 1.76 -17.98 -13.42
C VAL A 178 0.57 -17.95 -14.38
N ASP A 179 -0.32 -16.98 -14.26
CA ASP A 179 -1.49 -16.84 -15.12
C ASP A 179 -1.08 -16.48 -16.56
N LEU A 180 -0.16 -15.52 -16.75
CA LEU A 180 0.41 -15.22 -18.06
C LEU A 180 1.12 -16.43 -18.69
N ALA A 181 1.90 -17.18 -17.91
CA ALA A 181 2.56 -18.41 -18.38
C ALA A 181 1.53 -19.48 -18.79
N SER A 182 0.45 -19.62 -18.02
CA SER A 182 -0.64 -20.56 -18.30
C SER A 182 -1.42 -20.16 -19.56
N MET A 183 -1.63 -18.87 -19.79
CA MET A 183 -2.23 -18.32 -21.01
C MET A 183 -1.37 -18.60 -22.25
N ARG A 184 -0.03 -18.51 -22.13
CA ARG A 184 0.89 -18.92 -23.22
C ARG A 184 0.74 -20.41 -23.57
N ASP A 185 0.61 -21.27 -22.57
CA ASP A 185 0.35 -22.69 -22.83
C ASP A 185 -1.03 -22.94 -23.44
N ALA A 186 -2.05 -22.18 -23.04
CA ALA A 186 -3.37 -22.25 -23.65
C ALA A 186 -3.34 -21.84 -25.14
N MET A 187 -2.66 -20.75 -25.47
CA MET A 187 -2.46 -20.31 -26.85
C MET A 187 -1.74 -21.37 -27.70
N ALA A 188 -0.68 -21.96 -27.15
CA ALA A 188 0.03 -23.07 -27.81
C ALA A 188 -0.88 -24.27 -28.07
N ARG A 189 -1.72 -24.66 -27.09
CA ARG A 189 -2.69 -25.76 -27.24
C ARG A 189 -3.75 -25.48 -28.29
N LEU A 190 -4.14 -24.21 -28.46
CA LEU A 190 -5.08 -23.76 -29.50
C LEU A 190 -4.41 -23.61 -30.88
N GLY A 191 -3.11 -23.82 -30.99
CA GLY A 191 -2.36 -23.74 -32.25
C GLY A 191 -2.03 -22.30 -32.70
N ASP A 192 -2.12 -21.32 -31.81
CA ASP A 192 -1.73 -19.93 -32.08
C ASP A 192 -0.40 -19.59 -31.39
N ASP A 193 0.20 -18.44 -31.72
CA ASP A 193 1.48 -17.98 -31.19
C ASP A 193 1.39 -17.58 -29.70
N PRO A 194 2.09 -18.28 -28.79
CA PRO A 194 2.15 -17.90 -27.37
C PRO A 194 2.78 -16.52 -27.15
N GLY A 195 3.62 -16.05 -28.07
CA GLY A 195 4.26 -14.74 -28.00
C GLY A 195 3.29 -13.57 -28.02
N LYS A 196 2.04 -13.77 -28.43
CA LYS A 196 0.97 -12.76 -28.33
C LYS A 196 0.53 -12.46 -26.91
N ILE A 197 0.82 -13.37 -25.96
CA ILE A 197 0.57 -13.13 -24.54
C ILE A 197 1.81 -12.43 -23.98
N ASP A 198 1.72 -11.11 -23.97
CA ASP A 198 2.77 -10.21 -23.51
C ASP A 198 2.16 -8.90 -23.00
N PRO A 199 2.70 -8.27 -21.95
CA PRO A 199 2.22 -6.96 -21.50
C PRO A 199 2.38 -5.88 -22.60
N LEU A 200 1.28 -5.19 -22.89
CA LEU A 200 1.19 -4.09 -23.85
C LEU A 200 1.58 -2.73 -23.25
N ILE A 201 1.61 -2.64 -21.92
CA ILE A 201 2.03 -1.47 -21.15
C ILE A 201 3.17 -1.88 -20.20
N PRO A 202 4.00 -0.91 -19.73
CA PRO A 202 5.05 -1.20 -18.76
C PRO A 202 4.50 -1.88 -17.50
N VAL A 203 5.20 -2.92 -17.06
CA VAL A 203 4.95 -3.65 -15.82
C VAL A 203 6.24 -3.63 -14.99
N ASP A 204 6.18 -3.02 -13.82
CA ASP A 204 7.29 -3.01 -12.88
C ASP A 204 6.93 -3.93 -11.69
N LEU A 205 7.75 -4.94 -11.38
CA LEU A 205 7.58 -5.82 -10.21
C LEU A 205 8.73 -5.59 -9.23
N VAL A 206 8.42 -5.41 -7.94
CA VAL A 206 9.43 -5.28 -6.89
C VAL A 206 9.34 -6.45 -5.91
N ILE A 207 10.46 -7.09 -5.59
CA ILE A 207 10.51 -8.20 -4.63
C ILE A 207 10.82 -7.66 -3.22
N ASP A 208 9.81 -7.61 -2.36
CA ASP A 208 9.88 -6.94 -1.06
C ASP A 208 9.03 -7.59 0.06
N HIS A 209 8.18 -8.56 -0.26
CA HIS A 209 7.31 -9.27 0.69
C HIS A 209 7.92 -10.59 1.20
N SER A 210 9.09 -11.00 0.70
CA SER A 210 9.74 -12.27 1.06
C SER A 210 10.65 -12.20 2.28
N VAL A 211 11.31 -11.06 2.54
CA VAL A 211 12.24 -10.89 3.66
C VAL A 211 11.48 -10.87 5.00
N GLN A 212 12.07 -11.51 6.02
CA GLN A 212 11.55 -11.57 7.38
C GLN A 212 12.57 -11.04 8.38
N ALA A 213 12.09 -10.50 9.50
CA ALA A 213 12.94 -10.04 10.61
C ALA A 213 13.37 -11.22 11.50
N ASP A 214 14.06 -12.22 10.92
CA ASP A 214 14.55 -13.41 11.66
C ASP A 214 15.66 -13.04 12.65
N VAL A 215 16.67 -12.32 12.17
CA VAL A 215 17.78 -11.80 12.95
C VAL A 215 17.61 -10.29 13.10
N VAL A 216 17.71 -9.80 14.33
CA VAL A 216 17.60 -8.39 14.68
C VAL A 216 18.69 -7.99 15.67
N ARG A 217 18.83 -6.69 15.96
CA ARG A 217 19.79 -6.16 16.97
C ARG A 217 21.22 -6.67 16.78
N SER A 218 21.65 -6.81 15.53
CA SER A 218 22.97 -7.32 15.15
C SER A 218 23.47 -6.61 13.91
N GLU A 219 24.79 -6.33 13.86
CA GLU A 219 25.45 -5.78 12.67
C GLU A 219 25.32 -6.73 11.45
N ASN A 220 25.19 -8.03 11.68
CA ASN A 220 25.05 -9.05 10.63
C ASN A 220 23.58 -9.32 10.22
N ALA A 221 22.61 -8.61 10.80
CA ALA A 221 21.18 -8.89 10.61
C ALA A 221 20.77 -8.84 9.13
N LEU A 222 21.17 -7.81 8.39
CA LEU A 222 20.88 -7.66 6.96
C LEU A 222 21.32 -8.89 6.14
N GLN A 223 22.57 -9.32 6.31
CA GLN A 223 23.11 -10.43 5.54
C GLN A 223 22.45 -11.76 5.91
N ALA A 224 22.23 -12.00 7.21
CA ALA A 224 21.58 -13.22 7.69
C ALA A 224 20.13 -13.33 7.19
N ASN A 225 19.35 -12.26 7.26
CA ASN A 225 17.97 -12.25 6.79
C ASN A 225 17.89 -12.41 5.27
N MET A 226 18.79 -11.78 4.51
CA MET A 226 18.88 -11.96 3.06
C MET A 226 19.21 -13.41 2.68
N GLN A 227 20.13 -14.07 3.39
CA GLN A 227 20.46 -15.47 3.14
C GLN A 227 19.24 -16.37 3.39
N LEU A 228 18.56 -16.19 4.52
CA LEU A 228 17.34 -16.94 4.85
C LEU A 228 16.21 -16.69 3.85
N GLU A 229 16.04 -15.45 3.39
CA GLU A 229 15.09 -15.09 2.35
C GLU A 229 15.33 -15.89 1.07
N PHE A 230 16.58 -15.93 0.59
CA PHE A 230 16.93 -16.67 -0.63
C PHE A 230 16.78 -18.19 -0.46
N ASP A 231 17.18 -18.73 0.70
CA ASP A 231 17.05 -20.17 0.96
C ASP A 231 15.59 -20.63 0.95
N ARG A 232 14.69 -19.81 1.51
CA ARG A 232 13.24 -20.09 1.56
C ARG A 232 12.54 -19.86 0.23
N ASN A 233 12.97 -18.87 -0.56
CA ASN A 233 12.23 -18.37 -1.73
C ASN A 233 12.91 -18.68 -3.08
N LYS A 234 13.97 -19.49 -3.10
CA LYS A 234 14.76 -19.80 -4.31
C LYS A 234 13.92 -20.14 -5.54
N GLU A 235 12.90 -20.98 -5.38
CA GLU A 235 12.03 -21.40 -6.49
C GLU A 235 11.16 -20.25 -7.03
N ARG A 236 10.55 -19.46 -6.14
CA ARG A 236 9.78 -18.26 -6.50
C ARG A 236 10.66 -17.23 -7.20
N PHE A 237 11.88 -17.00 -6.71
CA PHE A 237 12.82 -16.05 -7.30
C PHE A 237 13.31 -16.51 -8.68
N ALA A 238 13.60 -17.80 -8.85
CA ALA A 238 13.94 -18.35 -10.17
C ALA A 238 12.78 -18.20 -11.15
N PHE A 239 11.53 -18.42 -10.70
CA PHE A 239 10.33 -18.20 -11.50
C PHE A 239 10.15 -16.74 -11.92
N LEU A 240 10.26 -15.79 -10.99
CA LEU A 240 10.18 -14.37 -11.29
C LEU A 240 11.30 -13.95 -12.25
N ARG A 241 12.55 -14.38 -12.00
CA ARG A 241 13.67 -14.10 -12.89
C ARG A 241 13.42 -14.63 -14.31
N TRP A 242 12.85 -15.84 -14.46
CA TRP A 242 12.41 -16.31 -15.77
C TRP A 242 11.37 -15.36 -16.39
N GLY A 243 10.37 -14.91 -15.63
CA GLY A 243 9.34 -13.95 -16.06
C GLY A 243 9.94 -12.68 -16.67
N SER A 244 10.94 -12.07 -16.01
CA SER A 244 11.63 -10.87 -16.54
C SER A 244 12.33 -11.06 -17.89
N MET A 245 12.64 -12.30 -18.26
CA MET A 245 13.29 -12.63 -19.53
C MET A 245 12.28 -13.13 -20.57
N ALA A 246 11.18 -13.72 -20.12
CA ALA A 246 10.17 -14.33 -20.98
C ALA A 246 9.14 -13.33 -21.52
N PHE A 247 8.87 -12.24 -20.79
CA PHE A 247 7.90 -11.21 -21.15
C PHE A 247 8.59 -9.88 -21.49
N ASN A 248 8.10 -9.22 -22.54
CA ASN A 248 8.48 -7.86 -22.86
C ASN A 248 7.80 -6.88 -21.90
N ASN A 249 8.31 -5.65 -21.82
CA ASN A 249 7.78 -4.59 -20.95
C ASN A 249 7.71 -4.95 -19.45
N MET A 250 8.37 -6.03 -19.01
CA MET A 250 8.38 -6.49 -17.63
C MET A 250 9.74 -6.22 -16.98
N LEU A 251 9.79 -5.22 -16.12
CA LEU A 251 10.94 -4.93 -15.27
C LEU A 251 10.76 -5.65 -13.92
N ILE A 252 11.76 -6.40 -13.48
CA ILE A 252 11.78 -6.97 -12.13
C ILE A 252 12.93 -6.37 -11.35
N VAL A 253 12.58 -5.71 -10.25
CA VAL A 253 13.49 -5.22 -9.22
C VAL A 253 13.77 -6.37 -8.25
N PRO A 254 15.04 -6.79 -8.11
CA PRO A 254 15.44 -7.97 -7.34
C PRO A 254 15.30 -7.78 -5.82
N PRO A 255 15.41 -8.88 -5.04
CA PRO A 255 15.32 -8.81 -3.58
C PRO A 255 16.43 -7.93 -2.97
N GLY A 256 16.09 -7.20 -1.91
CA GLY A 256 17.02 -6.34 -1.18
C GLY A 256 17.22 -4.94 -1.81
N SER A 257 16.42 -4.58 -2.80
CA SER A 257 16.48 -3.27 -3.48
C SER A 257 15.64 -2.19 -2.80
N GLY A 258 14.53 -2.55 -2.14
CA GLY A 258 13.58 -1.59 -1.56
C GLY A 258 12.15 -2.13 -1.51
N ILE A 259 11.25 -1.32 -0.96
CA ILE A 259 9.80 -1.60 -0.90
C ILE A 259 9.13 -0.98 -2.11
N VAL A 260 8.19 -1.71 -2.71
CA VAL A 260 7.52 -1.42 -3.98
C VAL A 260 7.07 0.04 -4.13
N HIS A 261 6.44 0.61 -3.09
CA HIS A 261 5.89 1.97 -3.17
C HIS A 261 6.94 3.07 -3.01
N GLN A 262 8.00 2.82 -2.22
CA GLN A 262 9.10 3.78 -2.08
C GLN A 262 9.98 3.78 -3.34
N VAL A 263 10.27 2.60 -3.90
CA VAL A 263 10.92 2.46 -5.22
C VAL A 263 10.06 3.10 -6.31
N ASN A 264 8.73 2.98 -6.22
CA ASN A 264 7.82 3.65 -7.14
C ASN A 264 7.92 5.18 -7.04
N LEU A 265 7.89 5.74 -5.83
CA LEU A 265 7.97 7.18 -5.62
C LEU A 265 9.33 7.76 -6.08
N GLU A 266 10.43 7.11 -5.71
CA GLU A 266 11.79 7.61 -5.92
C GLU A 266 12.35 7.30 -7.32
N TYR A 267 11.84 6.27 -8.01
CA TYR A 267 12.41 5.82 -9.28
C TYR A 267 11.37 5.52 -10.37
N LEU A 268 10.44 4.61 -10.13
CA LEU A 268 9.54 4.11 -11.19
C LEU A 268 8.46 5.12 -11.59
N GLY A 269 8.07 6.07 -10.75
CA GLY A 269 7.09 7.10 -11.08
C GLY A 269 7.59 8.00 -12.21
N ARG A 270 6.81 8.12 -13.29
CA ARG A 270 7.19 8.95 -14.45
C ARG A 270 6.62 10.37 -14.35
N VAL A 271 5.51 10.57 -13.62
CA VAL A 271 4.67 11.79 -13.56
C VAL A 271 4.06 12.15 -14.92
N VAL A 272 4.87 12.28 -15.97
CA VAL A 272 4.45 12.40 -17.36
C VAL A 272 5.25 11.41 -18.19
N PHE A 273 4.55 10.60 -18.99
CA PHE A 273 5.16 9.73 -19.99
C PHE A 273 5.50 10.51 -21.25
N ASN A 274 6.53 10.05 -21.95
CA ASN A 274 6.80 10.39 -23.34
C ASN A 274 7.05 9.07 -24.10
N THR A 275 5.99 8.52 -24.70
CA THR A 275 6.05 7.24 -25.40
C THR A 275 5.92 7.49 -26.89
N ASN A 276 6.98 7.22 -27.64
CA ASN A 276 7.04 7.44 -29.09
C ASN A 276 6.62 8.87 -29.51
N GLY A 277 7.02 9.87 -28.72
CA GLY A 277 6.71 11.28 -28.98
C GLY A 277 5.30 11.71 -28.55
N ILE A 278 4.53 10.86 -27.85
CA ILE A 278 3.24 11.24 -27.26
C ILE A 278 3.39 11.41 -25.75
N LEU A 279 2.99 12.58 -25.26
CA LEU A 279 3.02 12.98 -23.86
C LEU A 279 1.65 12.77 -23.21
N TYR A 280 1.64 12.18 -22.02
CA TYR A 280 0.42 11.92 -21.23
C TYR A 280 0.76 11.70 -19.74
N PRO A 281 -0.19 11.88 -18.81
CA PRO A 281 0.08 11.75 -17.38
C PRO A 281 0.39 10.30 -17.02
N ASP A 282 1.29 10.09 -16.06
CA ASP A 282 1.47 8.79 -15.43
C ASP A 282 0.20 8.41 -14.66
N SER A 283 -0.17 7.14 -14.78
CA SER A 283 -1.23 6.51 -14.03
C SER A 283 -0.91 5.02 -13.85
N VAL A 284 -1.20 4.48 -12.68
CA VAL A 284 -0.76 3.13 -12.33
C VAL A 284 -1.81 2.35 -11.56
N LEU A 285 -2.06 1.12 -12.01
CA LEU A 285 -2.74 0.13 -11.19
C LEU A 285 -1.71 -0.77 -10.56
N GLY A 286 -1.87 -1.10 -9.28
CA GLY A 286 -0.95 -2.00 -8.61
C GLY A 286 -1.65 -3.14 -7.91
N THR A 287 -1.00 -4.31 -7.85
CA THR A 287 -1.53 -5.46 -7.08
C THR A 287 -1.22 -5.35 -5.58
N ASP A 288 -1.18 -4.13 -5.06
CA ASP A 288 -1.02 -3.81 -3.64
C ASP A 288 -1.94 -2.64 -3.30
N SER A 289 -2.63 -2.69 -2.16
CA SER A 289 -3.60 -1.66 -1.79
C SER A 289 -3.00 -0.27 -1.65
N HIS A 290 -1.73 -0.17 -1.22
CA HIS A 290 -1.09 1.12 -0.95
C HIS A 290 -0.36 1.70 -2.17
N THR A 291 -0.65 1.20 -3.39
CA THR A 291 -0.21 1.84 -4.64
C THR A 291 -0.64 3.32 -4.70
N THR A 292 -1.70 3.68 -3.98
CA THR A 292 -2.16 5.06 -3.73
C THR A 292 -1.08 5.96 -3.14
N MET A 293 0.01 5.43 -2.57
CA MET A 293 1.13 6.25 -2.10
C MET A 293 1.71 7.16 -3.19
N ILE A 294 1.66 6.74 -4.45
CA ILE A 294 2.16 7.52 -5.59
C ILE A 294 1.30 8.78 -5.87
N ASP A 295 0.06 8.81 -5.37
CA ASP A 295 -0.85 9.93 -5.55
C ASP A 295 -0.34 11.21 -4.85
N GLY A 296 0.53 11.06 -3.84
CA GLY A 296 1.22 12.17 -3.18
C GLY A 296 2.18 12.95 -4.09
N MET A 297 2.55 12.39 -5.24
CA MET A 297 3.38 13.00 -6.28
C MET A 297 2.56 13.36 -7.54
N GLY A 298 1.21 13.35 -7.45
CA GLY A 298 0.32 13.72 -8.55
C GLY A 298 0.24 12.69 -9.68
N VAL A 299 0.47 11.42 -9.37
CA VAL A 299 0.23 10.29 -10.28
C VAL A 299 -1.03 9.58 -9.81
N THR A 300 -2.05 9.41 -10.65
CA THR A 300 -3.25 8.68 -10.23
C THR A 300 -2.96 7.18 -10.17
N GLY A 301 -3.05 6.57 -8.99
CA GLY A 301 -2.92 5.13 -8.89
C GLY A 301 -3.58 4.50 -7.68
N TRP A 302 -3.97 3.23 -7.81
CA TRP A 302 -4.62 2.50 -6.73
C TRP A 302 -4.43 0.99 -6.83
N GLY A 303 -4.77 0.32 -5.73
CA GLY A 303 -4.69 -1.12 -5.62
C GLY A 303 -5.83 -1.85 -6.34
N VAL A 304 -5.50 -2.96 -7.00
CA VAL A 304 -6.43 -3.86 -7.71
C VAL A 304 -6.07 -5.33 -7.45
N GLY A 305 -6.96 -6.25 -7.85
CA GLY A 305 -6.64 -7.68 -7.84
C GLY A 305 -5.68 -8.07 -8.98
N GLY A 306 -5.11 -9.28 -8.88
CA GLY A 306 -4.20 -9.82 -9.91
C GLY A 306 -4.85 -9.91 -11.28
N ILE A 307 -6.09 -10.41 -11.34
CA ILE A 307 -6.84 -10.59 -12.59
C ILE A 307 -7.09 -9.25 -13.29
N GLU A 308 -7.48 -8.21 -12.55
CA GLU A 308 -7.66 -6.88 -13.13
C GLU A 308 -6.33 -6.31 -13.65
N ALA A 309 -5.23 -6.52 -12.91
CA ALA A 309 -3.89 -6.12 -13.34
C ALA A 309 -3.48 -6.85 -14.63
N GLU A 310 -3.66 -8.17 -14.71
CA GLU A 310 -3.37 -8.99 -15.90
C GLU A 310 -4.20 -8.57 -17.12
N ALA A 311 -5.50 -8.36 -16.94
CA ALA A 311 -6.37 -7.89 -18.01
C ALA A 311 -5.88 -6.53 -18.56
N THR A 312 -5.48 -5.64 -17.65
CA THR A 312 -4.90 -4.33 -17.99
C THR A 312 -3.58 -4.48 -18.75
N MET A 313 -2.69 -5.37 -18.31
CA MET A 313 -1.43 -5.67 -19.00
C MET A 313 -1.69 -6.10 -20.45
N LEU A 314 -2.77 -6.84 -20.70
CA LEU A 314 -3.15 -7.33 -22.03
C LEU A 314 -4.03 -6.35 -22.82
N GLY A 315 -4.14 -5.09 -22.36
CA GLY A 315 -4.80 -3.99 -23.08
C GLY A 315 -6.30 -3.83 -22.85
N GLN A 316 -6.88 -4.60 -21.93
CA GLN A 316 -8.28 -4.44 -21.57
C GLN A 316 -8.45 -3.20 -20.67
N PRO A 317 -9.33 -2.24 -21.00
CA PRO A 317 -9.67 -1.18 -20.07
C PRO A 317 -10.31 -1.76 -18.80
N MET A 318 -9.98 -1.18 -17.66
CA MET A 318 -10.73 -1.41 -16.43
C MET A 318 -12.11 -0.77 -16.57
N SER A 319 -13.17 -1.50 -16.22
CA SER A 319 -14.48 -0.87 -15.99
C SER A 319 -14.55 -0.40 -14.54
N MET A 320 -14.90 0.87 -14.35
CA MET A 320 -15.07 1.46 -13.02
C MET A 320 -16.26 2.42 -13.01
N VAL A 321 -16.92 2.54 -11.86
CA VAL A 321 -17.89 3.62 -11.65
C VAL A 321 -17.13 4.94 -11.59
N LEU A 322 -17.59 5.94 -12.35
CA LEU A 322 -17.05 7.29 -12.30
C LEU A 322 -17.17 7.83 -10.86
N PRO A 323 -16.04 8.08 -10.17
CA PRO A 323 -16.07 8.25 -8.73
C PRO A 323 -16.54 9.67 -8.35
N SER A 324 -17.29 9.76 -7.26
CA SER A 324 -17.42 11.02 -6.53
C SER A 324 -16.06 11.44 -5.97
N VAL A 325 -15.82 12.74 -5.85
CA VAL A 325 -14.56 13.30 -5.34
C VAL A 325 -14.84 14.12 -4.09
N VAL A 326 -14.18 13.79 -2.99
CA VAL A 326 -14.21 14.55 -1.75
C VAL A 326 -13.05 15.54 -1.76
N GLY A 327 -13.34 16.83 -1.76
CA GLY A 327 -12.33 17.87 -1.59
C GLY A 327 -11.93 17.98 -0.13
N PHE A 328 -10.64 17.79 0.17
CA PHE A 328 -10.09 17.92 1.51
C PHE A 328 -9.15 19.12 1.57
N LYS A 329 -9.64 20.22 2.15
CA LYS A 329 -8.89 21.47 2.26
C LYS A 329 -7.90 21.41 3.41
N LEU A 330 -6.65 21.75 3.13
CA LEU A 330 -5.59 21.95 4.12
C LEU A 330 -5.23 23.43 4.20
N SER A 331 -5.15 23.95 5.43
CA SER A 331 -4.73 25.32 5.73
C SER A 331 -3.71 25.35 6.88
N GLY A 332 -3.07 26.49 7.10
CA GLY A 332 -2.10 26.65 8.18
C GLY A 332 -0.83 25.81 8.00
N LYS A 333 -0.15 25.54 9.11
CA LYS A 333 1.12 24.79 9.15
C LYS A 333 1.16 23.88 10.37
N LEU A 334 1.82 22.73 10.23
CA LEU A 334 2.06 21.82 11.36
C LEU A 334 2.88 22.53 12.45
N ARG A 335 2.50 22.30 13.71
CA ARG A 335 3.23 22.81 14.88
C ARG A 335 4.57 22.09 15.05
N ASP A 336 5.47 22.72 15.80
CA ASP A 336 6.74 22.09 16.16
C ASP A 336 6.52 20.78 16.94
N GLY A 337 7.33 19.77 16.63
CA GLY A 337 7.21 18.44 17.21
C GLY A 337 6.07 17.56 16.68
N VAL A 338 5.22 18.06 15.76
CA VAL A 338 4.19 17.27 15.07
C VAL A 338 4.74 16.72 13.77
N THR A 339 4.51 15.43 13.52
CA THR A 339 5.07 14.69 12.39
C THR A 339 4.05 14.46 11.26
N ALA A 340 4.55 14.07 10.08
CA ALA A 340 3.70 13.61 8.98
C ALA A 340 2.83 12.41 9.36
N THR A 341 3.31 11.56 10.28
CA THR A 341 2.56 10.41 10.77
C THR A 341 1.35 10.87 11.58
N ASP A 342 1.52 11.89 12.44
CA ASP A 342 0.41 12.44 13.23
C ASP A 342 -0.69 13.02 12.33
N LEU A 343 -0.26 13.72 11.27
CA LEU A 343 -1.16 14.25 10.25
C LEU A 343 -1.95 13.14 9.54
N VAL A 344 -1.30 12.08 9.05
CA VAL A 344 -2.04 11.01 8.35
C VAL A 344 -2.98 10.25 9.28
N LEU A 345 -2.62 10.01 10.53
CA LEU A 345 -3.50 9.32 11.49
C LEU A 345 -4.74 10.17 11.79
N THR A 346 -4.57 11.49 11.90
CA THR A 346 -5.67 12.45 12.04
C THR A 346 -6.57 12.47 10.80
N VAL A 347 -5.98 12.59 9.61
CA VAL A 347 -6.72 12.56 8.33
C VAL A 347 -7.47 11.24 8.16
N THR A 348 -6.84 10.11 8.52
CA THR A 348 -7.45 8.78 8.45
C THR A 348 -8.69 8.70 9.34
N GLN A 349 -8.63 9.23 10.57
CA GLN A 349 -9.78 9.29 11.48
C GLN A 349 -10.92 10.14 10.89
N ILE A 350 -10.62 11.33 10.38
CA ILE A 350 -11.60 12.27 9.80
C ILE A 350 -12.28 11.64 8.59
N LEU A 351 -11.51 11.15 7.62
CA LEU A 351 -12.03 10.55 6.38
C LEU A 351 -12.83 9.28 6.64
N ARG A 352 -12.39 8.46 7.60
CA ARG A 352 -13.13 7.26 7.99
C ARG A 352 -14.49 7.60 8.60
N LYS A 353 -14.55 8.66 9.42
CA LYS A 353 -15.80 9.17 10.01
C LYS A 353 -16.73 9.75 8.94
N HIS A 354 -16.20 10.41 7.91
CA HIS A 354 -16.99 10.95 6.79
C HIS A 354 -17.57 9.88 5.87
N GLY A 355 -16.82 8.80 5.63
CA GLY A 355 -17.24 7.71 4.76
C GLY A 355 -16.93 7.96 3.29
N VAL A 356 -15.72 7.57 2.89
CA VAL A 356 -15.16 7.78 1.54
C VAL A 356 -14.98 6.50 0.72
N VAL A 357 -15.64 5.41 1.12
CA VAL A 357 -15.60 4.14 0.39
C VAL A 357 -16.09 4.30 -1.05
N GLY A 358 -15.25 3.88 -2.01
CA GLY A 358 -15.55 3.97 -3.45
C GLY A 358 -15.46 5.38 -4.03
N LYS A 359 -14.91 6.35 -3.28
CA LYS A 359 -14.73 7.74 -3.72
C LYS A 359 -13.24 8.05 -3.88
N PHE A 360 -12.94 9.09 -4.65
CA PHE A 360 -11.65 9.76 -4.60
C PHE A 360 -11.64 10.81 -3.49
N VAL A 361 -10.46 11.04 -2.92
CA VAL A 361 -10.17 12.21 -2.09
C VAL A 361 -9.16 13.05 -2.85
N GLU A 362 -9.38 14.36 -2.97
CA GLU A 362 -8.45 15.30 -3.60
C GLU A 362 -8.09 16.38 -2.58
N PHE A 363 -6.80 16.50 -2.27
CA PHE A 363 -6.28 17.46 -1.33
C PHE A 363 -6.00 18.79 -2.02
N TYR A 364 -6.39 19.90 -1.38
CA TYR A 364 -6.23 21.25 -1.91
C TYR A 364 -6.09 22.29 -0.79
N GLY A 365 -5.85 23.55 -1.14
CA GLY A 365 -5.72 24.66 -0.19
C GLY A 365 -4.27 25.10 0.02
N GLU A 366 -4.09 26.21 0.75
CA GLU A 366 -2.78 26.84 0.97
C GLU A 366 -1.83 25.96 1.78
N GLY A 367 -2.35 25.12 2.69
CA GLY A 367 -1.52 24.22 3.51
C GLY A 367 -0.78 23.18 2.67
N MET A 368 -1.12 23.00 1.40
CA MET A 368 -0.44 22.08 0.48
C MET A 368 1.01 22.51 0.21
N SER A 369 1.30 23.82 0.13
CA SER A 369 2.67 24.31 -0.11
C SER A 369 3.61 24.08 1.07
N GLU A 370 3.07 23.89 2.28
CA GLU A 370 3.85 23.58 3.48
C GLU A 370 4.21 22.08 3.61
N LEU A 371 3.64 21.22 2.76
CA LEU A 371 3.85 19.77 2.82
C LEU A 371 4.80 19.30 1.72
N ALA A 372 5.98 18.81 2.11
CA ALA A 372 6.88 18.07 1.22
C ALA A 372 6.18 16.84 0.61
N VAL A 373 6.61 16.39 -0.58
CA VAL A 373 6.06 15.21 -1.25
C VAL A 373 6.06 13.97 -0.35
N ALA A 374 7.07 13.81 0.49
CA ALA A 374 7.12 12.71 1.44
C ALA A 374 5.93 12.72 2.43
N ASN A 375 5.48 13.90 2.89
CA ASN A 375 4.31 14.03 3.76
C ASN A 375 3.02 13.70 3.01
N ARG A 376 2.91 14.19 1.77
CA ARG A 376 1.78 13.90 0.88
C ARG A 376 1.66 12.40 0.59
N ALA A 377 2.78 11.75 0.27
CA ALA A 377 2.87 10.32 0.03
C ALA A 377 2.48 9.51 1.27
N THR A 378 2.88 9.94 2.47
CA THR A 378 2.42 9.33 3.74
C THR A 378 0.90 9.38 3.86
N ILE A 379 0.26 10.51 3.54
CA ILE A 379 -1.21 10.66 3.58
C ILE A 379 -1.90 9.79 2.52
N ALA A 380 -1.40 9.84 1.28
CA ALA A 380 -1.94 9.10 0.15
C ALA A 380 -1.80 7.58 0.32
N ASN A 381 -0.72 7.12 0.97
CA ASN A 381 -0.47 5.71 1.29
C ASN A 381 -1.63 5.09 2.08
N MET A 382 -2.18 5.81 3.06
CA MET A 382 -3.24 5.31 3.95
C MET A 382 -4.65 5.38 3.35
N SER A 383 -4.79 5.63 2.05
CA SER A 383 -6.08 5.63 1.35
C SER A 383 -6.95 4.39 1.62
N PRO A 384 -6.40 3.16 1.57
CA PRO A 384 -7.17 1.97 1.89
C PRO A 384 -7.68 1.94 3.33
N GLU A 385 -6.95 2.55 4.27
CA GLU A 385 -7.27 2.54 5.71
C GLU A 385 -8.44 3.48 6.06
N TYR A 386 -8.55 4.63 5.39
CA TYR A 386 -9.75 5.46 5.46
C TYR A 386 -10.86 5.01 4.48
N GLY A 387 -10.51 4.24 3.46
CA GLY A 387 -11.40 3.51 2.56
C GLY A 387 -11.58 4.14 1.18
N ALA A 388 -10.87 5.22 0.86
CA ALA A 388 -10.93 5.81 -0.47
C ALA A 388 -10.30 4.89 -1.50
N THR A 389 -10.71 5.05 -2.76
CA THR A 389 -10.00 4.40 -3.88
C THR A 389 -8.59 4.99 -4.02
N MET A 390 -8.44 6.30 -3.82
CA MET A 390 -7.17 7.02 -3.91
C MET A 390 -7.21 8.36 -3.16
N GLY A 391 -6.04 8.91 -2.83
CA GLY A 391 -5.87 10.14 -2.06
C GLY A 391 -4.93 11.11 -2.75
N PHE A 392 -5.48 11.94 -3.65
CA PHE A 392 -4.74 12.63 -4.70
C PHE A 392 -4.22 14.02 -4.30
N PHE A 393 -2.94 14.26 -4.58
CA PHE A 393 -2.28 15.55 -4.45
C PHE A 393 -1.85 16.03 -5.85
N PRO A 394 -2.49 17.06 -6.42
CA PRO A 394 -2.10 17.58 -7.73
C PRO A 394 -0.63 18.04 -7.76
N VAL A 395 0.00 17.95 -8.94
CA VAL A 395 1.40 18.35 -9.13
C VAL A 395 1.55 19.87 -8.99
N ASP A 396 2.57 20.28 -8.24
CA ASP A 396 2.96 21.67 -8.00
C ASP A 396 4.50 21.81 -7.97
N HIS A 397 4.99 22.99 -7.59
CA HIS A 397 6.43 23.28 -7.49
C HIS A 397 7.17 22.36 -6.51
N VAL A 398 6.57 22.00 -5.36
CA VAL A 398 7.16 21.07 -4.38
C VAL A 398 7.38 19.68 -5.01
N THR A 399 6.47 19.28 -5.90
CA THR A 399 6.61 18.03 -6.66
C THR A 399 7.79 18.09 -7.63
N LEU A 400 7.98 19.21 -8.33
CA LEU A 400 9.12 19.39 -9.25
C LEU A 400 10.46 19.39 -8.51
N GLU A 401 10.53 20.02 -7.33
CA GLU A 401 11.70 19.98 -6.46
C GLU A 401 12.03 18.56 -6.00
N TYR A 402 11.02 17.77 -5.62
CA TYR A 402 11.20 16.37 -5.28
C TYR A 402 11.75 15.54 -6.46
N LEU A 403 11.27 15.78 -7.68
CA LEU A 403 11.80 15.11 -8.87
C LEU A 403 13.29 15.42 -9.09
N LYS A 404 13.71 16.68 -8.91
CA LYS A 404 15.13 17.06 -8.97
C LYS A 404 15.94 16.41 -7.84
N LEU A 405 15.42 16.44 -6.61
CA LEU A 405 16.05 15.82 -5.43
C LEU A 405 16.32 14.33 -5.65
N THR A 406 15.40 13.63 -6.30
CA THR A 406 15.50 12.19 -6.57
C THR A 406 16.29 11.87 -7.84
N GLY A 407 16.94 12.86 -8.44
CA GLY A 407 17.88 12.67 -9.54
C GLY A 407 17.24 12.60 -10.93
N ARG A 408 15.97 13.03 -11.09
CA ARG A 408 15.39 13.20 -12.43
C ARG A 408 16.06 14.41 -13.11
N SER A 409 16.33 14.28 -14.41
CA SER A 409 17.05 15.33 -15.16
C SER A 409 16.23 16.61 -15.29
N ASP A 410 16.90 17.75 -15.34
CA ASP A 410 16.25 19.06 -15.52
C ASP A 410 15.34 19.08 -16.76
N GLU A 411 15.80 18.53 -17.89
CA GLU A 411 15.01 18.43 -19.12
C GLU A 411 13.69 17.67 -18.90
N LYS A 412 13.71 16.59 -18.10
CA LYS A 412 12.50 15.82 -17.81
C LYS A 412 11.56 16.60 -16.88
N VAL A 413 12.11 17.32 -15.90
CA VAL A 413 11.30 18.13 -14.97
C VAL A 413 10.65 19.30 -15.69
N GLU A 414 11.37 19.97 -16.59
CA GLU A 414 10.83 21.03 -17.45
C GLU A 414 9.72 20.49 -18.38
N MET A 415 9.92 19.31 -18.98
CA MET A 415 8.89 18.66 -19.80
C MET A 415 7.62 18.37 -18.99
N VAL A 416 7.77 17.86 -17.76
CA VAL A 416 6.65 17.58 -16.85
C VAL A 416 5.87 18.86 -16.55
N GLU A 417 6.56 19.93 -16.15
CA GLU A 417 5.92 21.21 -15.84
C GLU A 417 5.21 21.79 -17.08
N ALA A 418 5.90 21.84 -18.22
CA ALA A 418 5.35 22.39 -19.45
C ALA A 418 4.08 21.65 -19.90
N TYR A 419 4.10 20.31 -19.86
CA TYR A 419 2.94 19.49 -20.21
C TYR A 419 1.76 19.73 -19.27
N LEU A 420 1.99 19.70 -17.95
CA LEU A 420 0.91 19.82 -16.98
C LEU A 420 0.31 21.23 -16.99
N ARG A 421 1.12 22.28 -17.14
CA ARG A 421 0.61 23.65 -17.32
C ARG A 421 -0.22 23.77 -18.59
N ALA A 422 0.25 23.22 -19.71
CA ALA A 422 -0.47 23.28 -20.98
C ALA A 422 -1.83 22.56 -20.97
N ASN A 423 -2.02 21.60 -20.05
CA ASN A 423 -3.27 20.87 -19.86
C ASN A 423 -4.09 21.33 -18.64
N ASN A 424 -3.74 22.46 -18.01
CA ASN A 424 -4.36 22.94 -16.77
C ASN A 424 -4.37 21.86 -15.66
N MET A 425 -3.31 21.07 -15.56
CA MET A 425 -3.10 19.98 -14.59
C MET A 425 -2.02 20.31 -13.53
N PHE A 426 -1.51 21.53 -13.52
CA PHE A 426 -0.53 22.03 -12.55
C PHE A 426 -1.18 22.98 -11.55
N VAL A 427 -0.73 22.97 -10.30
CA VAL A 427 -1.14 23.92 -9.26
C VAL A 427 -0.05 24.97 -9.05
N ASP A 428 -0.38 26.23 -9.34
CA ASP A 428 0.50 27.37 -9.11
C ASP A 428 -0.08 28.31 -8.04
N TYR A 429 0.49 28.28 -6.83
CA TYR A 429 -0.01 29.07 -5.70
C TYR A 429 0.14 30.59 -5.87
N ASN A 430 0.87 31.06 -6.90
CA ASN A 430 0.97 32.48 -7.23
C ASN A 430 -0.19 32.96 -8.11
N GLU A 431 -0.96 32.04 -8.69
CA GLU A 431 -2.09 32.34 -9.55
C GLU A 431 -3.41 32.27 -8.77
N THR A 432 -4.40 33.04 -9.22
CA THR A 432 -5.76 32.94 -8.69
C THR A 432 -6.31 31.56 -9.01
N GLN A 433 -6.52 30.75 -7.97
CA GLN A 433 -7.03 29.41 -8.12
C GLN A 433 -8.50 29.45 -8.56
N THR A 434 -8.80 28.84 -9.72
CA THR A 434 -10.19 28.61 -10.14
C THR A 434 -10.88 27.70 -9.14
N GLU A 435 -12.12 28.00 -8.77
CA GLU A 435 -12.86 27.14 -7.83
C GLU A 435 -13.22 25.81 -8.52
N ARG A 436 -12.74 24.70 -7.96
CA ARG A 436 -13.09 23.34 -8.43
C ARG A 436 -14.34 22.85 -7.69
N VAL A 437 -15.12 22.03 -8.37
CA VAL A 437 -16.33 21.43 -7.79
C VAL A 437 -15.99 20.06 -7.24
N TYR A 438 -16.36 19.81 -5.98
CA TYR A 438 -16.26 18.51 -5.35
C TYR A 438 -17.64 18.00 -4.94
N SER A 439 -17.79 16.69 -4.79
CA SER A 439 -19.04 16.06 -4.34
C SER A 439 -19.32 16.30 -2.86
N SER A 440 -18.28 16.55 -2.05
CA SER A 440 -18.38 17.01 -0.67
C SER A 440 -17.07 17.66 -0.23
N TYR A 441 -17.12 18.47 0.81
CA TYR A 441 -15.99 19.28 1.28
C TYR A 441 -15.66 18.95 2.74
N LEU A 442 -14.38 18.82 3.04
CA LEU A 442 -13.81 18.71 4.39
C LEU A 442 -12.67 19.72 4.51
N GLU A 443 -12.33 20.12 5.73
CA GLU A 443 -11.25 21.06 6.02
C GLU A 443 -10.50 20.61 7.28
N LEU A 444 -9.19 20.85 7.28
CA LEU A 444 -8.30 20.67 8.43
C LEU A 444 -7.28 21.80 8.46
N ASP A 445 -7.24 22.52 9.58
CA ASP A 445 -6.10 23.37 9.90
C ASP A 445 -4.95 22.48 10.41
N LEU A 446 -3.79 22.55 9.75
CA LEU A 446 -2.60 21.81 10.15
C LEU A 446 -2.13 22.17 11.56
N ALA A 447 -2.48 23.35 12.08
CA ALA A 447 -2.16 23.74 13.45
C ALA A 447 -2.94 22.94 14.51
N ASP A 448 -4.09 22.37 14.16
CA ASP A 448 -4.94 21.58 15.05
C ASP A 448 -4.44 20.14 15.23
N VAL A 449 -3.48 19.70 14.42
CA VAL A 449 -2.91 18.35 14.54
C VAL A 449 -2.10 18.24 15.84
N GLU A 450 -2.33 17.16 16.59
CA GLU A 450 -1.62 16.83 17.81
C GLU A 450 -0.78 15.57 17.62
N PRO A 451 0.36 15.42 18.33
CA PRO A 451 1.09 14.15 18.38
C PRO A 451 0.17 13.02 18.81
N CYS A 452 0.18 11.91 18.09
CA CYS A 452 -0.74 10.81 18.31
C CYS A 452 -0.18 9.46 17.88
N VAL A 453 -0.87 8.40 18.28
CA VAL A 453 -0.70 7.06 17.74
C VAL A 453 -2.06 6.50 17.38
N SER A 454 -2.12 5.39 16.64
CA SER A 454 -3.39 4.71 16.34
C SER A 454 -3.38 3.26 16.78
N GLY A 455 -4.39 2.84 17.54
CA GLY A 455 -4.45 1.51 18.12
C GLY A 455 -5.51 1.29 19.19
N PRO A 456 -5.55 0.08 19.79
CA PRO A 456 -4.59 -1.00 19.64
C PRO A 456 -4.86 -1.98 18.49
N LYS A 457 -5.98 -1.83 17.75
CA LYS A 457 -6.44 -2.87 16.79
C LYS A 457 -6.92 -2.35 15.44
N ARG A 458 -7.04 -1.02 15.24
CA ARG A 458 -7.45 -0.44 13.95
C ARG A 458 -6.67 0.84 13.63
N PRO A 459 -6.44 1.14 12.33
CA PRO A 459 -5.65 2.31 11.93
C PRO A 459 -6.32 3.66 12.17
N HIS A 460 -7.66 3.69 12.25
CA HIS A 460 -8.44 4.91 12.50
C HIS A 460 -8.78 5.13 13.98
N ASP A 461 -8.31 4.25 14.87
CA ASP A 461 -8.44 4.42 16.32
C ASP A 461 -7.32 5.34 16.84
N CYS A 462 -7.31 6.58 16.37
CA CYS A 462 -6.34 7.60 16.75
C CYS A 462 -6.52 8.02 18.22
N VAL A 463 -5.41 8.09 18.94
CA VAL A 463 -5.30 8.45 20.36
C VAL A 463 -4.22 9.51 20.47
N ALA A 464 -4.58 10.69 20.98
CA ALA A 464 -3.60 11.74 21.26
C ALA A 464 -2.56 11.23 22.27
N LEU A 465 -1.30 11.63 22.10
CA LEU A 465 -0.19 11.10 22.89
C LEU A 465 -0.39 11.32 24.40
N LYS A 466 -0.95 12.47 24.79
CA LYS A 466 -1.30 12.82 26.17
C LYS A 466 -2.37 11.92 26.79
N ASP A 467 -3.20 11.28 25.97
CA ASP A 467 -4.30 10.43 26.40
C ASP A 467 -3.94 8.93 26.37
N MET A 468 -2.74 8.58 25.90
CA MET A 468 -2.35 7.18 25.65
C MET A 468 -2.43 6.29 26.88
N LYS A 469 -1.92 6.76 28.02
CA LYS A 469 -1.98 6.01 29.28
C LYS A 469 -3.41 5.75 29.73
N ALA A 470 -4.27 6.77 29.66
CA ALA A 470 -5.68 6.67 30.04
C ALA A 470 -6.44 5.71 29.09
N ASP A 471 -6.21 5.83 27.78
CA ASP A 471 -6.80 4.94 26.78
C ASP A 471 -6.34 3.48 26.97
N TRP A 472 -5.07 3.26 27.29
CA TRP A 472 -4.51 1.93 27.57
C TRP A 472 -5.21 1.26 28.75
N HIS A 473 -5.33 1.93 29.89
CA HIS A 473 -6.04 1.38 31.06
C HIS A 473 -7.53 1.14 30.79
N ALA A 474 -8.17 2.02 30.00
CA ALA A 474 -9.54 1.79 29.54
C ALA A 474 -9.63 0.54 28.66
N CYS A 475 -8.68 0.34 27.73
CA CYS A 475 -8.61 -0.83 26.87
C CYS A 475 -8.41 -2.13 27.67
N LEU A 476 -7.63 -2.14 28.75
CA LEU A 476 -7.51 -3.33 29.61
C LEU A 476 -8.86 -3.74 30.21
N SER A 477 -9.65 -2.76 30.68
CA SER A 477 -10.93 -2.97 31.35
C SER A 477 -12.08 -3.32 30.40
N ASN A 478 -12.12 -2.67 29.24
CA ASN A 478 -13.23 -2.75 28.31
C ASN A 478 -13.47 -4.19 27.82
N LYS A 479 -14.74 -4.51 27.53
CA LYS A 479 -15.11 -5.81 26.93
C LYS A 479 -14.31 -6.06 25.66
N VAL A 480 -13.96 -7.33 25.43
CA VAL A 480 -13.21 -7.75 24.24
C VAL A 480 -13.82 -7.15 22.97
N GLY A 481 -13.02 -6.35 22.27
CA GLY A 481 -13.41 -5.60 21.08
C GLY A 481 -12.20 -4.85 20.51
N PHE A 482 -12.45 -3.83 19.69
CA PHE A 482 -11.37 -3.03 19.09
C PHE A 482 -10.58 -2.20 20.14
N LYS A 483 -11.28 -1.70 21.16
CA LYS A 483 -10.74 -0.90 22.27
C LYS A 483 -10.91 -1.61 23.62
N GLY A 484 -10.73 -2.92 23.64
CA GLY A 484 -10.98 -3.73 24.84
C GLY A 484 -10.34 -5.11 24.82
N PHE A 485 -9.72 -5.49 25.95
CA PHE A 485 -9.08 -6.79 26.18
C PHE A 485 -9.79 -7.67 27.21
N GLY A 486 -10.69 -7.10 28.02
CA GLY A 486 -11.47 -7.83 29.02
C GLY A 486 -10.63 -8.39 30.18
N VAL A 487 -9.53 -7.72 30.52
CA VAL A 487 -8.65 -8.13 31.62
C VAL A 487 -9.30 -7.75 32.96
N PRO A 488 -9.44 -8.68 33.93
CA PRO A 488 -9.95 -8.37 35.26
C PRO A 488 -9.09 -7.32 35.98
N LYS A 489 -9.71 -6.42 36.75
CA LYS A 489 -9.01 -5.28 37.39
C LYS A 489 -7.87 -5.73 38.29
N GLU A 490 -8.05 -6.83 39.01
CA GLU A 490 -7.06 -7.44 39.89
C GLU A 490 -5.81 -7.96 39.15
N GLN A 491 -5.85 -8.08 37.82
CA GLN A 491 -4.72 -8.51 36.99
C GLN A 491 -4.06 -7.35 36.24
N HIS A 492 -4.58 -6.12 36.31
CA HIS A 492 -4.03 -4.99 35.54
C HIS A 492 -2.55 -4.72 35.88
N ASP A 493 -2.20 -4.81 37.16
CA ASP A 493 -0.85 -4.56 37.66
C ASP A 493 0.03 -5.82 37.68
N LYS A 494 -0.36 -6.88 36.96
CA LYS A 494 0.39 -8.14 36.93
C LYS A 494 1.82 -7.92 36.41
N VAL A 495 2.79 -8.36 37.21
CA VAL A 495 4.22 -8.34 36.86
C VAL A 495 4.71 -9.78 36.70
N VAL A 496 5.29 -10.07 35.55
CA VAL A 496 5.90 -11.37 35.24
C VAL A 496 7.40 -11.19 35.23
N LYS A 497 8.08 -11.87 36.17
CA LYS A 497 9.54 -11.92 36.21
C LYS A 497 10.02 -13.16 35.45
N PHE A 498 11.03 -13.00 34.62
CA PHE A 498 11.64 -14.08 33.85
C PHE A 498 13.15 -13.87 33.74
N SER A 499 13.86 -14.88 33.25
CA SER A 499 15.28 -14.76 32.93
C SER A 499 15.41 -14.62 31.43
N PHE A 500 15.99 -13.52 30.95
CA PHE A 500 16.32 -13.31 29.55
C PHE A 500 17.81 -13.56 29.38
N HIS A 501 18.18 -14.69 28.77
CA HIS A 501 19.59 -15.11 28.60
C HIS A 501 20.43 -15.00 29.90
N GLY A 502 19.87 -15.41 31.03
CA GLY A 502 20.54 -15.39 32.34
C GLY A 502 20.48 -14.05 33.09
N LYS A 503 19.87 -13.01 32.53
CA LYS A 503 19.65 -11.71 33.20
C LYS A 503 18.20 -11.60 33.71
N PRO A 504 17.94 -10.99 34.87
CA PRO A 504 16.58 -10.71 35.33
C PRO A 504 15.87 -9.76 34.38
N ALA A 505 14.62 -10.09 34.05
CA ALA A 505 13.76 -9.28 33.19
C ALA A 505 12.32 -9.29 33.74
N GLU A 506 11.56 -8.24 33.42
CA GLU A 506 10.17 -8.12 33.83
C GLU A 506 9.30 -7.62 32.66
N ILE A 507 8.11 -8.20 32.52
CA ILE A 507 7.06 -7.68 31.63
C ILE A 507 5.73 -7.53 32.37
N ARG A 508 4.90 -6.63 31.87
CA ARG A 508 3.56 -6.30 32.34
C ARG A 508 2.62 -6.19 31.16
N HIS A 509 1.33 -6.05 31.43
CA HIS A 509 0.39 -5.58 30.43
C HIS A 509 0.86 -4.23 29.86
N GLY A 510 1.00 -4.16 28.54
CA GLY A 510 1.42 -2.94 27.84
C GLY A 510 2.93 -2.86 27.61
N SER A 511 3.71 -3.83 28.10
CA SER A 511 5.13 -3.91 27.76
C SER A 511 5.32 -4.02 26.25
N VAL A 512 6.16 -3.13 25.72
CA VAL A 512 6.55 -3.13 24.31
C VAL A 512 7.52 -4.29 24.10
N VAL A 513 7.18 -5.23 23.21
CA VAL A 513 8.03 -6.37 22.87
C VAL A 513 8.50 -6.34 21.42
N ILE A 514 7.87 -5.53 20.57
CA ILE A 514 8.29 -5.23 19.21
C ILE A 514 8.27 -3.71 19.02
N ALA A 515 9.38 -3.16 18.54
CA ALA A 515 9.48 -1.76 18.14
C ALA A 515 10.13 -1.67 16.75
N ALA A 516 9.33 -1.41 15.71
CA ALA A 516 9.78 -1.55 14.33
C ALA A 516 9.65 -0.25 13.54
N ILE A 517 10.79 0.29 13.11
CA ILE A 517 10.83 1.30 12.05
C ILE A 517 10.77 0.55 10.72
N THR A 518 9.60 0.54 10.11
CA THR A 518 9.23 -0.29 8.95
C THR A 518 8.24 0.48 8.06
N SER A 519 7.80 -0.16 6.98
CA SER A 519 6.79 0.32 6.02
C SER A 519 7.23 1.49 5.14
N CYS A 520 6.92 1.37 3.85
CA CYS A 520 7.01 2.47 2.89
C CYS A 520 6.30 3.75 3.35
N THR A 521 5.23 3.65 4.15
CA THR A 521 4.45 4.80 4.66
C THR A 521 5.31 5.89 5.29
N ASN A 522 6.31 5.51 6.08
CA ASN A 522 7.15 6.43 6.84
C ASN A 522 8.63 6.36 6.43
N THR A 523 9.13 5.22 5.91
CA THR A 523 10.54 5.10 5.54
C THR A 523 10.92 5.90 4.29
N SER A 524 9.94 6.31 3.48
CA SER A 524 10.14 7.22 2.35
C SER A 524 10.24 8.69 2.76
N ASN A 525 10.09 8.99 4.04
CA ASN A 525 10.04 10.35 4.56
C ASN A 525 11.31 10.66 5.37
N PRO A 526 12.27 11.41 4.77
CA PRO A 526 13.54 11.69 5.44
C PRO A 526 13.36 12.41 6.76
N SER A 527 12.40 13.34 6.89
CA SER A 527 12.20 14.12 8.11
C SER A 527 11.93 13.24 9.32
N VAL A 528 11.03 12.25 9.21
CA VAL A 528 10.75 11.32 10.33
C VAL A 528 11.86 10.28 10.53
N MET A 529 12.57 9.87 9.47
CA MET A 529 13.70 8.93 9.59
C MET A 529 14.90 9.57 10.29
N LEU A 530 15.23 10.81 9.93
CA LEU A 530 16.28 11.61 10.58
C LEU A 530 15.83 12.03 11.99
N GLY A 531 14.56 12.37 12.18
CA GLY A 531 13.97 12.59 13.51
C GLY A 531 14.17 11.39 14.44
N ALA A 532 13.93 10.17 13.97
CA ALA A 532 14.20 8.95 14.75
C ALA A 532 15.69 8.80 15.11
N GLY A 533 16.58 9.10 14.16
CA GLY A 533 18.02 9.13 14.40
C GLY A 533 18.44 10.18 15.44
N LEU A 534 17.81 11.36 15.42
CA LEU A 534 18.06 12.43 16.38
C LEU A 534 17.57 12.08 17.79
N VAL A 535 16.37 11.47 17.91
CA VAL A 535 15.88 10.91 19.18
C VAL A 535 16.87 9.87 19.71
N ALA A 536 17.33 8.96 18.86
CA ALA A 536 18.31 7.94 19.24
C ALA A 536 19.63 8.56 19.70
N LYS A 537 20.12 9.60 19.00
CA LYS A 537 21.33 10.34 19.37
C LYS A 537 21.19 10.97 20.74
N LYS A 538 20.17 11.79 20.97
CA LYS A 538 19.94 12.48 22.25
C LYS A 538 19.77 11.47 23.39
N ALA A 539 19.02 10.40 23.17
CA ALA A 539 18.85 9.33 24.15
C ALA A 539 20.18 8.66 24.52
N CYS A 540 21.00 8.28 23.54
CA CYS A 540 22.32 7.68 23.79
C CYS A 540 23.30 8.63 24.50
N GLU A 541 23.27 9.92 24.16
CA GLU A 541 24.12 10.94 24.78
C GLU A 541 23.74 11.17 26.26
N LEU A 542 22.45 11.09 26.58
CA LEU A 542 21.94 11.10 27.95
C LEU A 542 22.09 9.75 28.67
N GLY A 543 22.40 8.68 27.94
CA GLY A 543 22.70 7.37 28.50
C GLY A 543 21.51 6.43 28.68
N LEU A 544 20.42 6.69 27.96
CA LEU A 544 19.29 5.76 27.89
C LEU A 544 19.62 4.56 27.00
N GLU A 545 19.04 3.40 27.33
CA GLU A 545 19.18 2.16 26.58
C GLU A 545 17.82 1.49 26.39
N VAL A 546 17.65 0.73 25.31
CA VAL A 546 16.45 -0.08 25.07
C VAL A 546 16.62 -1.45 25.73
N ASN A 547 15.62 -1.86 26.52
CA ASN A 547 15.58 -3.18 27.15
C ASN A 547 15.93 -4.31 26.16
N PRO A 548 16.80 -5.26 26.52
CA PRO A 548 17.38 -6.20 25.56
C PRO A 548 16.38 -7.21 24.98
N TRP A 549 15.26 -7.46 25.69
CA TRP A 549 14.19 -8.36 25.25
C TRP A 549 13.20 -7.72 24.27
N ILE A 550 13.33 -6.42 23.97
CA ILE A 550 12.50 -5.74 22.96
C ILE A 550 13.09 -6.04 21.59
N LYS A 551 12.27 -6.58 20.69
CA LYS A 551 12.64 -6.84 19.29
C LYS A 551 12.60 -5.53 18.50
N THR A 552 13.73 -4.83 18.46
CA THR A 552 13.92 -3.61 17.66
C THR A 552 14.39 -3.93 16.24
N SER A 553 13.90 -3.19 15.25
CA SER A 553 14.28 -3.41 13.84
C SER A 553 14.14 -2.15 12.99
N LEU A 554 15.09 -1.95 12.07
CA LEU A 554 15.04 -0.93 11.02
C LEU A 554 15.00 -1.59 9.64
N ALA A 555 13.89 -1.41 8.92
CA ALA A 555 13.68 -1.93 7.57
C ALA A 555 13.29 -0.78 6.61
N PRO A 556 14.27 -0.07 6.03
CA PRO A 556 14.00 1.03 5.12
C PRO A 556 13.43 0.55 3.78
N GLY A 557 12.65 1.39 3.12
CA GLY A 557 12.09 1.07 1.80
C GLY A 557 13.00 1.39 0.62
N SER A 558 14.20 1.95 0.82
CA SER A 558 15.24 2.01 -0.20
C SER A 558 16.63 2.17 0.40
N GLY A 559 17.67 1.89 -0.40
CA GLY A 559 19.06 2.12 -0.01
C GLY A 559 19.43 3.59 0.22
N ALA A 560 18.65 4.54 -0.32
CA ALA A 560 18.88 5.97 -0.11
C ALA A 560 18.74 6.34 1.37
N VAL A 561 17.82 5.69 2.10
CA VAL A 561 17.61 5.88 3.54
C VAL A 561 18.86 5.59 4.36
N THR A 562 19.46 4.42 4.11
CA THR A 562 20.70 4.03 4.78
C THR A 562 21.83 5.01 4.47
N LYS A 563 21.93 5.49 3.22
CA LYS A 563 22.99 6.44 2.82
C LYS A 563 22.89 7.76 3.60
N TYR A 564 21.71 8.37 3.71
CA TYR A 564 21.59 9.63 4.45
C TYR A 564 21.68 9.44 5.98
N LEU A 565 21.23 8.31 6.52
CA LEU A 565 21.40 7.98 7.96
C LEU A 565 22.89 7.79 8.32
N GLN A 566 23.66 7.18 7.42
CA GLN A 566 25.11 7.05 7.58
C GLN A 566 25.82 8.39 7.39
N LYS A 567 25.45 9.17 6.37
CA LYS A 567 26.06 10.49 6.09
C LYS A 567 25.86 11.49 7.23
N SER A 568 24.67 11.52 7.83
CA SER A 568 24.36 12.33 9.01
C SER A 568 25.04 11.84 10.29
N GLY A 569 25.60 10.62 10.29
CA GLY A 569 26.18 9.98 11.46
C GLY A 569 25.15 9.48 12.47
N LEU A 570 23.87 9.41 12.10
CA LEU A 570 22.77 9.00 12.99
C LEU A 570 22.58 7.48 13.05
N GLN A 571 22.96 6.74 12.00
CA GLN A 571 22.82 5.27 11.95
C GLN A 571 23.44 4.57 13.19
N LYS A 572 24.64 5.00 13.61
CA LYS A 572 25.32 4.40 14.77
C LYS A 572 24.52 4.48 16.07
N TYR A 573 23.71 5.52 16.24
CA TYR A 573 22.89 5.69 17.45
C TYR A 573 21.63 4.82 17.39
N LEU A 574 21.04 4.67 16.20
CA LEU A 574 19.98 3.69 15.96
C LEU A 574 20.49 2.27 16.24
N ASP A 575 21.69 1.93 15.73
CA ASP A 575 22.34 0.64 15.98
C ASP A 575 22.57 0.38 17.47
N ASN A 576 23.03 1.38 18.24
CA ASN A 576 23.22 1.27 19.69
C ASN A 576 21.92 0.95 20.45
N LEU A 577 20.78 1.44 19.95
CA LEU A 577 19.45 1.13 20.50
C LEU A 577 18.84 -0.16 19.91
N GLY A 578 19.59 -0.89 19.08
CA GLY A 578 19.19 -2.14 18.45
C GLY A 578 18.38 -1.98 17.15
N PHE A 579 18.18 -0.77 16.65
CA PHE A 579 17.57 -0.49 15.34
C PHE A 579 18.59 -0.68 14.21
N ASN A 580 19.27 -1.83 14.20
CA ASN A 580 20.15 -2.23 13.11
C ASN A 580 19.34 -2.44 11.84
N LEU A 581 19.98 -2.19 10.69
CA LEU A 581 19.43 -2.50 9.39
C LEU A 581 19.21 -4.02 9.25
N ILE A 582 17.95 -4.42 9.06
CA ILE A 582 17.58 -5.84 8.97
C ILE A 582 17.25 -6.31 7.54
N GLY A 583 16.99 -5.38 6.62
CA GLY A 583 16.53 -5.69 5.26
C GLY A 583 15.89 -4.49 4.58
N TYR A 584 15.74 -4.56 3.26
CA TYR A 584 15.00 -3.59 2.45
C TYR A 584 13.72 -4.24 1.92
N GLY A 585 12.67 -4.24 2.73
CA GLY A 585 11.40 -4.91 2.42
C GLY A 585 10.33 -4.72 3.49
N CYS A 586 9.12 -5.22 3.23
CA CYS A 586 7.93 -4.95 4.03
C CYS A 586 8.04 -5.43 5.48
N THR A 587 8.76 -6.54 5.74
CA THR A 587 9.08 -7.06 7.09
C THR A 587 7.88 -6.99 8.07
N THR A 588 8.03 -6.34 9.22
CA THR A 588 7.01 -6.22 10.28
C THR A 588 5.70 -5.61 9.79
N CYS A 589 5.70 -4.73 8.78
CA CYS A 589 4.48 -4.11 8.25
C CYS A 589 3.48 -5.15 7.68
N ILE A 590 3.99 -6.18 7.01
CA ILE A 590 3.16 -7.26 6.46
C ILE A 590 2.93 -8.42 7.43
N GLY A 591 3.55 -8.37 8.62
CA GLY A 591 3.55 -9.47 9.59
C GLY A 591 4.74 -10.41 9.49
N ASN A 592 5.70 -10.12 8.60
CA ASN A 592 6.99 -10.82 8.54
C ASN A 592 7.95 -10.34 9.65
N SER A 593 7.43 -10.26 10.88
CA SER A 593 8.14 -9.77 12.06
C SER A 593 9.10 -10.80 12.66
N GLY A 594 9.09 -12.04 12.16
CA GLY A 594 9.86 -13.17 12.69
C GLY A 594 9.46 -13.56 14.11
N GLU A 595 10.05 -14.60 14.66
CA GLU A 595 9.72 -15.07 16.02
C GLU A 595 10.22 -14.10 17.11
N LEU A 596 9.46 -13.99 18.20
CA LEU A 596 9.97 -13.45 19.45
C LEU A 596 10.97 -14.42 20.09
N ASP A 597 11.86 -13.89 20.93
CA ASP A 597 12.72 -14.74 21.75
C ASP A 597 11.87 -15.70 22.61
N GLU A 598 12.35 -16.94 22.79
CA GLU A 598 11.61 -18.00 23.45
C GLU A 598 11.24 -17.64 24.91
N ASP A 599 12.14 -16.98 25.64
CA ASP A 599 11.92 -16.58 27.02
C ASP A 599 10.80 -15.52 27.11
N VAL A 600 10.78 -14.57 26.15
CA VAL A 600 9.75 -13.53 26.05
C VAL A 600 8.41 -14.15 25.63
N ALA A 601 8.42 -15.04 24.63
CA ALA A 601 7.23 -15.73 24.14
C ALA A 601 6.55 -16.54 25.26
N LYS A 602 7.33 -17.30 26.06
CA LYS A 602 6.82 -18.02 27.24
C LYS A 602 6.29 -17.07 28.30
N ALA A 603 7.04 -16.00 28.62
CA ALA A 603 6.60 -15.01 29.59
C ALA A 603 5.23 -14.40 29.21
N ILE A 604 4.98 -14.15 27.92
CA ILE A 604 3.69 -13.67 27.41
C ILE A 604 2.60 -14.75 27.52
N THR A 605 2.86 -15.92 26.93
CA THR A 605 1.85 -16.98 26.74
C THR A 605 1.43 -17.66 28.04
N ASP A 606 2.40 -18.02 28.89
CA ASP A 606 2.13 -18.71 30.17
C ASP A 606 1.39 -17.82 31.17
N ASN A 607 1.41 -16.50 30.95
CA ASN A 607 0.87 -15.52 31.88
C ASN A 607 -0.27 -14.67 31.30
N ASP A 608 -0.72 -14.94 30.07
CA ASP A 608 -1.77 -14.16 29.37
C ASP A 608 -1.50 -12.64 29.40
N ILE A 609 -0.26 -12.24 29.15
CA ILE A 609 0.11 -10.82 29.11
C ILE A 609 -0.37 -10.19 27.80
N ILE A 610 -0.99 -9.01 27.91
CA ILE A 610 -1.30 -8.17 26.74
C ILE A 610 -0.04 -7.40 26.36
N ALA A 611 0.84 -8.05 25.61
CA ALA A 611 2.03 -7.41 25.07
C ALA A 611 1.68 -6.43 23.95
N ALA A 612 2.53 -5.40 23.79
CA ALA A 612 2.36 -4.35 22.80
C ALA A 612 3.45 -4.38 21.72
N ALA A 613 3.08 -4.00 20.50
CA ALA A 613 4.00 -3.59 19.45
C ALA A 613 3.76 -2.14 19.07
N VAL A 614 4.84 -1.41 18.79
CA VAL A 614 4.79 -0.06 18.23
C VAL A 614 5.55 -0.08 16.92
N LEU A 615 4.90 0.35 15.83
CA LEU A 615 5.52 0.31 14.51
C LEU A 615 5.15 1.53 13.66
N SER A 616 6.04 1.91 12.75
CA SER A 616 5.78 2.97 11.76
C SER A 616 5.04 2.48 10.51
N GLY A 617 4.16 1.49 10.69
CA GLY A 617 3.32 0.93 9.61
C GLY A 617 2.03 1.69 9.38
N ASN A 618 1.11 1.05 8.64
CA ASN A 618 -0.23 1.57 8.34
C ASN A 618 -1.37 0.64 8.81
N ARG A 619 -1.07 -0.63 9.16
CA ARG A 619 -2.05 -1.61 9.66
C ARG A 619 -1.62 -2.19 11.00
N ASN A 620 -2.57 -2.31 11.91
CA ASN A 620 -2.37 -2.77 13.29
C ASN A 620 -3.47 -3.72 13.77
N PHE A 621 -4.11 -4.46 12.84
CA PHE A 621 -5.11 -5.46 13.19
C PHE A 621 -4.51 -6.53 14.12
N GLU A 622 -5.30 -7.02 15.06
CA GLU A 622 -4.89 -8.11 15.97
C GLU A 622 -4.45 -9.33 15.15
N GLY A 623 -3.27 -9.88 15.46
CA GLY A 623 -2.67 -11.00 14.73
C GLY A 623 -1.95 -10.65 13.43
N ARG A 624 -2.03 -9.39 12.94
CA ARG A 624 -1.32 -8.95 11.73
C ARG A 624 0.18 -8.78 11.97
N ILE A 625 0.58 -8.16 13.08
CA ILE A 625 1.98 -7.80 13.34
C ILE A 625 2.78 -9.01 13.82
N HIS A 626 2.27 -9.69 14.84
CA HIS A 626 2.87 -10.90 15.40
C HIS A 626 1.77 -11.69 16.14
N ALA A 627 1.82 -13.02 16.10
CA ALA A 627 0.78 -13.88 16.68
C ALA A 627 0.61 -13.71 18.20
N LEU A 628 1.71 -13.39 18.90
CA LEU A 628 1.73 -13.21 20.36
C LEU A 628 1.46 -11.77 20.83
N VAL A 629 1.25 -10.83 19.90
CA VAL A 629 1.04 -9.41 20.25
C VAL A 629 -0.40 -9.00 19.96
N ARG A 630 -1.13 -8.70 21.05
CA ARG A 630 -2.56 -8.38 21.01
C ARG A 630 -2.83 -6.88 20.89
N ALA A 631 -1.88 -6.02 21.27
CA ALA A 631 -1.99 -4.57 21.17
C ALA A 631 -0.95 -4.01 20.19
N ASN A 632 -1.39 -3.34 19.13
CA ASN A 632 -0.51 -2.82 18.07
C ASN A 632 -0.80 -1.34 17.84
N TYR A 633 0.25 -0.51 17.92
CA TYR A 633 0.14 0.93 17.77
C TYR A 633 0.95 1.42 16.58
N LEU A 634 0.29 2.16 15.70
CA LEU A 634 0.92 2.91 14.60
C LEU A 634 1.43 4.22 15.16
N ALA A 635 2.71 4.51 14.95
CA ALA A 635 3.37 5.71 15.46
C ALA A 635 4.45 6.21 14.50
N SER A 636 4.84 7.47 14.61
CA SER A 636 5.98 7.99 13.83
C SER A 636 7.28 7.23 14.17
N PRO A 637 8.24 7.08 13.24
CA PRO A 637 9.56 6.52 13.54
C PRO A 637 10.22 7.05 14.83
N PRO A 638 10.24 8.38 15.13
CA PRO A 638 10.79 8.85 16.41
C PRO A 638 9.97 8.41 17.62
N LEU A 639 8.64 8.32 17.54
CA LEU A 639 7.83 7.73 18.60
C LEU A 639 8.09 6.22 18.79
N VAL A 640 8.37 5.48 17.71
CA VAL A 640 8.78 4.06 17.83
C VAL A 640 10.05 3.94 18.70
N VAL A 641 11.04 4.82 18.49
CA VAL A 641 12.25 4.87 19.32
C VAL A 641 11.91 5.25 20.76
N ALA A 642 11.09 6.28 20.97
CA ALA A 642 10.68 6.72 22.31
C ALA A 642 9.94 5.62 23.11
N TYR A 643 9.02 4.90 22.48
CA TYR A 643 8.33 3.76 23.10
C TYR A 643 9.24 2.55 23.33
N ALA A 644 10.24 2.32 22.47
CA ALA A 644 11.24 1.30 22.72
C ALA A 644 12.08 1.61 23.96
N LEU A 645 12.46 2.89 24.14
CA LEU A 645 13.20 3.36 25.32
C LEU A 645 12.35 3.26 26.59
N ALA A 646 11.08 3.69 26.53
CA ALA A 646 10.15 3.57 27.66
C ALA A 646 9.82 2.10 28.00
N GLY A 647 9.82 1.21 27.00
CA GLY A 647 9.54 -0.22 27.15
C GLY A 647 8.07 -0.55 27.45
N THR A 648 7.17 0.44 27.42
CA THR A 648 5.75 0.27 27.71
C THR A 648 4.91 1.30 26.96
N VAL A 649 3.67 0.95 26.60
CA VAL A 649 2.65 1.92 26.15
C VAL A 649 1.88 2.53 27.33
N ASP A 650 2.06 1.99 28.54
CA ASP A 650 1.51 2.50 29.80
C ASP A 650 2.38 3.64 30.37
N ILE A 651 2.48 4.74 29.62
CA ILE A 651 3.31 5.90 29.98
C ILE A 651 2.61 7.20 29.55
N ASP A 652 2.65 8.19 30.43
CA ASP A 652 2.34 9.59 30.12
C ASP A 652 3.65 10.36 29.90
N PHE A 653 4.02 10.56 28.62
CA PHE A 653 5.29 11.21 28.25
C PHE A 653 5.43 12.67 28.75
N GLU A 654 4.33 13.34 29.12
CA GLU A 654 4.41 14.70 29.67
C GLU A 654 4.79 14.70 31.15
N LYS A 655 4.45 13.64 31.88
CA LYS A 655 4.54 13.60 33.34
C LYS A 655 5.55 12.59 33.87
N GLU A 656 5.87 11.57 33.09
CA GLU A 656 6.72 10.45 33.51
C GLU A 656 8.04 10.45 32.74
N PRO A 657 9.16 10.14 33.42
CA PRO A 657 10.44 10.00 32.74
C PRO A 657 10.46 8.73 31.87
N ILE A 658 11.16 8.82 30.73
CA ILE A 658 11.44 7.66 29.87
C ILE A 658 12.40 6.70 30.57
N GLY A 659 13.35 7.24 31.34
CA GLY A 659 14.30 6.47 32.10
C GLY A 659 15.26 7.36 32.90
N LYS A 660 16.28 6.72 33.47
CA LYS A 660 17.36 7.40 34.18
C LYS A 660 18.56 7.56 33.26
N GLY A 661 19.11 8.78 33.21
CA GLY A 661 20.34 9.07 32.48
C GLY A 661 21.59 8.52 33.18
N ARG A 662 22.75 8.64 32.53
CA ARG A 662 24.07 8.24 33.07
C ARG A 662 24.43 8.92 34.38
N ASP A 663 23.88 10.11 34.62
CA ASP A 663 24.06 10.90 35.84
C ASP A 663 23.05 10.54 36.95
N GLY A 664 22.13 9.60 36.69
CA GLY A 664 21.07 9.21 37.59
C GLY A 664 19.85 10.15 37.60
N ASN A 665 19.86 11.20 36.78
CA ASN A 665 18.73 12.12 36.66
C ASN A 665 17.61 11.54 35.79
N ASP A 666 16.39 12.02 36.02
CA ASP A 666 15.24 11.69 35.18
C ASP A 666 15.38 12.32 33.80
N VAL A 667 15.23 11.52 32.75
CA VAL A 667 15.17 11.99 31.36
C VAL A 667 13.74 11.87 30.87
N TYR A 668 13.19 12.99 30.42
CA TYR A 668 11.82 13.11 29.92
C TYR A 668 11.78 13.11 28.40
N PHE A 669 10.59 12.91 27.84
CA PHE A 669 10.35 12.91 26.40
C PHE A 669 10.85 14.19 25.71
N LYS A 670 10.57 15.36 26.30
CA LYS A 670 11.02 16.67 25.80
C LYS A 670 12.55 16.82 25.72
N ASP A 671 13.30 16.04 26.49
CA ASP A 671 14.76 16.15 26.54
C ASP A 671 15.42 15.45 25.33
N ILE A 672 14.71 14.51 24.71
CA ILE A 672 15.19 13.74 23.55
C ILE A 672 14.44 14.06 22.25
N TRP A 673 13.32 14.78 22.32
CA TRP A 673 12.55 15.13 21.13
C TRP A 673 13.25 16.25 20.32
N PRO A 674 13.46 16.07 19.00
CA PRO A 674 14.05 17.11 18.16
C PRO A 674 13.04 18.18 17.77
N SER A 675 13.49 19.42 17.57
CA SER A 675 12.68 20.44 16.90
C SER A 675 12.67 20.24 15.38
N ASN A 676 11.70 20.84 14.71
CA ASN A 676 11.59 20.82 13.25
C ASN A 676 12.81 21.48 12.59
N GLU A 677 13.40 22.50 13.20
CA GLU A 677 14.62 23.14 12.71
C GLU A 677 15.82 22.18 12.77
N GLU A 678 16.00 21.45 13.88
CA GLU A 678 17.08 20.45 14.01
C GLU A 678 16.96 19.36 12.93
N ILE A 679 15.73 18.92 12.63
CA ILE A 679 15.48 17.94 11.56
C ILE A 679 15.82 18.54 10.20
N ALA A 680 15.34 19.74 9.90
CA ALA A 680 15.55 20.40 8.62
C ALA A 680 17.04 20.65 8.31
N GLU A 681 17.83 21.05 9.31
CA GLU A 681 19.28 21.23 9.17
C GLU A 681 20.01 19.93 8.79
N VAL A 682 19.63 18.81 9.43
CA VAL A 682 20.22 17.51 9.10
C VAL A 682 19.76 17.02 7.73
N GLU A 683 18.48 17.23 7.40
CA GLU A 683 17.91 16.85 6.11
C GLU A 683 18.62 17.57 4.96
N GLN A 684 18.74 18.90 5.04
CA GLN A 684 19.41 19.72 4.03
C GLN A 684 20.88 19.34 3.82
N SER A 685 21.57 18.94 4.89
CA SER A 685 23.00 18.57 4.83
C SER A 685 23.26 17.12 4.42
N SER A 686 22.26 16.23 4.52
CA SER A 686 22.45 14.78 4.40
C SER A 686 21.64 14.11 3.30
N VAL A 687 20.54 14.70 2.84
CA VAL A 687 19.68 14.11 1.79
C VAL A 687 20.04 14.74 0.44
N LEU A 688 20.87 14.04 -0.32
CA LEU A 688 21.48 14.58 -1.54
C LEU A 688 21.06 13.80 -2.79
N PRO A 689 20.90 14.47 -3.96
CA PRO A 689 20.50 13.81 -5.21
C PRO A 689 21.38 12.64 -5.63
N ASP A 690 22.68 12.72 -5.39
CA ASP A 690 23.64 11.64 -5.72
C ASP A 690 23.34 10.33 -4.99
N MET A 691 22.71 10.40 -3.81
CA MET A 691 22.33 9.21 -3.06
C MET A 691 21.21 8.45 -3.78
N PHE A 692 20.22 9.17 -4.33
CA PHE A 692 19.14 8.58 -5.11
C PHE A 692 19.70 8.03 -6.43
N ARG A 693 20.44 8.85 -7.20
CA ARG A 693 21.06 8.41 -8.47
C ARG A 693 21.86 7.13 -8.32
N SER A 694 22.82 7.10 -7.39
CA SER A 694 23.66 5.93 -7.16
C SER A 694 22.91 4.72 -6.59
N THR A 695 21.78 4.91 -5.90
CA THR A 695 20.94 3.78 -5.44
C THR A 695 20.21 3.16 -6.62
N TYR A 696 19.66 3.98 -7.50
CA TYR A 696 18.81 3.52 -8.59
C TYR A 696 19.56 3.13 -9.86
N GLU A 697 20.78 3.60 -10.08
CA GLU A 697 21.68 3.07 -11.11
C GLU A 697 22.07 1.59 -10.83
N ALA A 698 22.10 1.19 -9.56
CA ALA A 698 22.43 -0.17 -9.14
C ALA A 698 21.21 -1.09 -9.02
N ILE A 699 19.98 -0.54 -9.05
CA ILE A 699 18.78 -1.28 -8.65
C ILE A 699 18.50 -2.50 -9.54
N THR A 700 18.79 -2.40 -10.83
CA THR A 700 18.60 -3.50 -11.80
C THR A 700 19.80 -4.44 -11.88
N GLN A 701 20.92 -4.13 -11.23
CA GLN A 701 22.10 -5.00 -11.23
C GLN A 701 21.89 -6.23 -10.34
N GLY A 702 21.02 -6.12 -9.33
CA GLY A 702 20.73 -7.17 -8.37
C GLY A 702 21.91 -7.59 -7.51
N ASN A 703 21.64 -8.47 -6.56
CA ASN A 703 22.69 -9.05 -5.71
C ASN A 703 23.29 -10.32 -6.35
N PRO A 704 24.48 -10.77 -5.91
CA PRO A 704 25.13 -11.96 -6.47
C PRO A 704 24.26 -13.22 -6.42
N MET A 705 23.45 -13.40 -5.36
CA MET A 705 22.57 -14.56 -5.20
C MET A 705 21.47 -14.57 -6.26
N TRP A 706 20.85 -13.41 -6.53
CA TRP A 706 19.88 -13.22 -7.61
C TRP A 706 20.50 -13.54 -8.96
N ASN A 707 21.69 -12.99 -9.24
CA ASN A 707 22.39 -13.15 -10.52
C ASN A 707 22.87 -14.58 -10.81
N GLN A 708 23.05 -15.41 -9.77
CA GLN A 708 23.44 -16.81 -9.88
C GLN A 708 22.25 -17.79 -10.07
N LEU A 709 20.99 -17.34 -9.94
CA LEU A 709 19.83 -18.19 -10.20
C LEU A 709 19.85 -18.74 -11.63
N SER A 710 19.82 -20.06 -11.79
CA SER A 710 19.68 -20.68 -13.10
C SER A 710 18.21 -20.63 -13.52
N VAL A 711 17.94 -20.05 -14.69
CA VAL A 711 16.58 -19.95 -15.25
C VAL A 711 16.52 -20.49 -16.66
N PRO A 712 15.40 -21.15 -17.04
CA PRO A 712 15.17 -21.60 -18.41
C PRO A 712 15.17 -20.44 -19.40
N LYS A 713 15.50 -20.72 -20.67
CA LYS A 713 15.50 -19.70 -21.76
C LYS A 713 14.24 -19.79 -22.62
N GLU A 714 13.42 -20.80 -22.39
CA GLU A 714 12.19 -21.06 -23.12
C GLU A 714 11.13 -20.00 -22.83
N LYS A 715 10.37 -19.61 -23.86
CA LYS A 715 9.23 -18.68 -23.72
C LYS A 715 8.04 -19.27 -22.95
N ARG A 716 7.92 -20.60 -22.96
CA ARG A 716 6.93 -21.35 -22.18
C ARG A 716 7.60 -21.89 -20.93
N PHE A 717 6.95 -21.74 -19.79
CA PHE A 717 7.53 -22.15 -18.53
C PHE A 717 7.59 -23.69 -18.45
N PRO A 718 8.76 -24.29 -18.16
CA PRO A 718 8.87 -25.73 -17.99
C PRO A 718 8.38 -26.14 -16.59
N TRP A 719 7.07 -26.38 -16.46
CA TRP A 719 6.45 -26.80 -15.20
C TRP A 719 7.11 -28.04 -14.59
N ASP A 720 7.59 -27.95 -13.34
CA ASP A 720 8.13 -29.08 -12.58
C ASP A 720 7.00 -29.77 -11.80
N PRO A 721 6.68 -31.06 -12.07
CA PRO A 721 5.63 -31.79 -11.36
C PRO A 721 5.91 -32.00 -9.86
N ASN A 722 7.15 -31.80 -9.41
CA ASN A 722 7.52 -31.89 -7.99
C ASN A 722 7.46 -30.53 -7.27
N SER A 723 7.20 -29.45 -8.01
CA SER A 723 7.07 -28.12 -7.43
C SER A 723 5.95 -28.09 -6.40
N THR A 724 6.23 -27.47 -5.26
CA THR A 724 5.21 -27.15 -4.25
C THR A 724 4.86 -25.65 -4.24
N TYR A 725 5.58 -24.84 -5.02
CA TYR A 725 5.38 -23.39 -5.12
C TYR A 725 4.74 -22.97 -6.45
N ILE A 726 5.18 -23.53 -7.57
CA ILE A 726 4.81 -23.11 -8.93
C ILE A 726 4.14 -24.28 -9.67
N PHE A 727 2.82 -24.31 -9.62
CA PHE A 727 2.03 -25.33 -10.30
C PHE A 727 0.72 -24.74 -10.82
N ILE A 728 0.19 -25.35 -11.88
CA ILE A 728 -1.18 -25.12 -12.32
C ILE A 728 -2.06 -26.18 -11.64
N ILE A 729 -3.11 -25.77 -10.93
CA ILE A 729 -4.20 -26.69 -10.60
C ILE A 729 -4.99 -26.92 -11.89
N LEU A 730 -4.50 -27.83 -12.73
CA LEU A 730 -5.32 -28.38 -13.80
C LEU A 730 -6.44 -29.18 -13.12
N HIS A 731 -7.60 -28.54 -12.89
CA HIS A 731 -8.82 -29.30 -12.70
C HIS A 731 -8.95 -30.18 -13.94
N SER A 732 -8.66 -31.47 -13.79
CA SER A 732 -8.77 -32.45 -14.86
C SER A 732 -10.22 -32.46 -15.32
N SER A 733 -10.53 -31.66 -16.33
CA SER A 733 -11.82 -31.65 -16.99
C SER A 733 -11.84 -32.90 -17.88
N ARG A 734 -12.18 -34.03 -17.27
CA ARG A 734 -13.18 -34.90 -17.89
C ARG A 734 -14.51 -34.18 -17.74
N ILE A 735 -14.81 -33.27 -18.67
CA ILE A 735 -16.17 -32.80 -18.97
C ILE A 735 -16.35 -33.03 -20.47
#